data_AF-A0A0Z8J5D8-F1
#
_entry.id   AF-A0A0Z8J5D8-F1
#
_cell.length_a   1.000
_cell.length_b   1.000
_cell.length_c   1.000
_cell.angle_alpha   90.00
_cell.angle_beta   90.00
_cell.angle_gamma   90.00
#
_symmetry.space_group_name_H-M   'P 1'
#
loop_
_entity.id
_entity.type
_entity.pdbx_description
1 polymer ?
#
loop_
_entity_poly.entity_id
_entity_poly.type
_entity_poly.pdbx_seq_one_letter_code
_entity_poly.pdbx_strand_id
1 'polypeptide(L)'
;MLGLTVRLGLTNLKKNRRLYFPYALMTIVSTAIAYIFASLAFHPDLGQVKGANGVTMVLGFGMIVVMLAVAIMVFYANGFVMKQRSKEFGVYSILGLEKKHLLLMTFLENLVFAASSILTGLLLGLALDKLFYALLLKAMQMPVVLASTFQLKSLVTVLIYLFGIFALVSLFNIGKLGLTDSLKLVQGKKRGDKKTGFLWLQTLLALILLGAGYAIAQLVTSPLTAIPSFFGATLLVIFGTYLLFHAGVISLLNWLKNRQTYYYKPENFISVSNLIFRMRKNALGLATITILSSMFLVTMVGGLNIYIGGKDYIANQNPNDYSIDVGMQPTTSKSQVEEWAEAILEETDIPVESKVVYPYQQAYFSEVTNQQVRFLTDEEATGMDFSDRVGIGYIIDQATYEKMSGETLRLAQDQIAIYNKEIQYQKGQTLTFGEKEMQVAQVLPKNVTLGHLPDNVSFVFSQYLVIVVHDLAVFEDSAEKNLYMGYETSLSEEEQVEMTETFMYSNFESELWTSHLDANNYPSISLSYRAYAMRSFFSFAGSLFFIGLLLSLIFLMAVVLVIYFKQISEGYEDRDRFVIMTKVGLDEDQTRQSIRKQLLTVFFLPILLAFVHLAFAYKMLSSILLSIGVVNAGLMLQVTAGICGGYLLLYLVVYAITTRSYKQIIS
;
A
#
# COMPACT_ATOMS: atom_id res chain seq x y z
N MET A 1 -48.91 -22.41 2.71
CA MET A 1 -47.55 -22.55 3.29
C MET A 1 -46.56 -21.56 2.67
N LEU A 2 -46.36 -21.54 1.34
CA LEU A 2 -45.39 -20.64 0.67
C LEU A 2 -45.61 -19.13 1.00
N GLY A 3 -46.85 -18.65 0.94
CA GLY A 3 -47.19 -17.26 1.29
C GLY A 3 -46.90 -16.89 2.76
N LEU A 4 -47.00 -17.87 3.68
CA LEU A 4 -46.65 -17.67 5.08
C LEU A 4 -45.12 -17.51 5.24
N THR A 5 -44.34 -18.34 4.56
CA THR A 5 -42.87 -18.29 4.57
C THR A 5 -42.32 -16.98 4.01
N VAL A 6 -42.93 -16.47 2.94
CA VAL A 6 -42.59 -15.15 2.35
C VAL A 6 -42.89 -14.02 3.35
N ARG A 7 -44.08 -14.02 3.96
CA ARG A 7 -44.48 -13.00 4.94
C ARG A 7 -43.62 -13.05 6.21
N LEU A 8 -43.23 -14.25 6.64
CA LEU A 8 -42.31 -14.46 7.76
C LEU A 8 -40.93 -13.87 7.47
N GLY A 9 -40.35 -14.14 6.30
CA GLY A 9 -39.03 -13.58 5.92
C GLY A 9 -39.00 -12.05 5.94
N LEU A 10 -40.02 -11.40 5.34
CA LEU A 10 -40.14 -9.93 5.33
C LEU A 10 -40.32 -9.36 6.74
N THR A 11 -41.15 -10.01 7.56
CA THR A 11 -41.38 -9.57 8.95
C THR A 11 -40.12 -9.71 9.80
N ASN A 12 -39.31 -10.74 9.53
CA ASN A 12 -38.07 -10.99 10.27
C ASN A 12 -36.96 -9.99 9.97
N LEU A 13 -36.82 -9.52 8.72
CA LEU A 13 -35.90 -8.40 8.42
C LEU A 13 -36.25 -7.15 9.25
N LYS A 14 -37.54 -6.84 9.37
CA LYS A 14 -38.02 -5.70 10.19
C LYS A 14 -37.79 -5.92 11.69
N LYS A 15 -38.10 -7.13 12.19
CA LYS A 15 -37.96 -7.49 13.61
C LYS A 15 -36.50 -7.53 14.05
N ASN A 16 -35.58 -7.97 13.18
CA ASN A 16 -34.16 -8.09 13.44
C ASN A 16 -33.33 -6.90 12.91
N ARG A 17 -33.93 -5.71 12.75
CA ARG A 17 -33.28 -4.52 12.18
C ARG A 17 -31.94 -4.13 12.84
N ARG A 18 -31.78 -4.35 14.15
CA ARG A 18 -30.53 -4.04 14.87
C ARG A 18 -29.35 -4.92 14.43
N LEU A 19 -29.63 -6.09 13.88
CA LEU A 19 -28.63 -7.02 13.32
C LEU A 19 -28.39 -6.75 11.83
N TYR A 20 -29.45 -6.48 11.07
CA TYR A 20 -29.37 -6.27 9.62
C TYR A 20 -28.93 -4.87 9.20
N PHE A 21 -29.18 -3.83 10.01
CA PHE A 21 -28.84 -2.45 9.64
C PHE A 21 -27.33 -2.22 9.39
N PRO A 22 -26.41 -2.64 10.28
CA PRO A 22 -24.97 -2.51 10.03
C PRO A 22 -24.51 -3.35 8.82
N TYR A 23 -25.11 -4.53 8.62
CA TYR A 23 -24.84 -5.35 7.45
C TYR A 23 -25.26 -4.63 6.16
N ALA A 24 -26.49 -4.08 6.14
CA ALA A 24 -27.00 -3.29 5.02
C ALA A 24 -26.10 -2.09 4.74
N LEU A 25 -25.73 -1.32 5.77
CA LEU A 25 -24.86 -0.15 5.62
C LEU A 25 -23.52 -0.52 4.98
N MET A 26 -22.87 -1.58 5.46
CA MET A 26 -21.61 -2.04 4.87
C MET A 26 -21.80 -2.50 3.42
N THR A 27 -22.86 -3.27 3.13
CA THR A 27 -23.13 -3.74 1.76
C THR A 27 -23.45 -2.57 0.82
N ILE A 28 -24.22 -1.58 1.27
CA ILE A 28 -24.55 -0.37 0.50
C ILE A 28 -23.29 0.40 0.15
N VAL A 29 -22.45 0.70 1.15
CA VAL A 29 -21.18 1.42 0.95
C VAL A 29 -20.22 0.64 0.06
N SER A 30 -20.07 -0.67 0.30
CA SER A 30 -19.18 -1.52 -0.51
C SER A 30 -19.68 -1.65 -1.95
N THR A 31 -21.00 -1.70 -2.16
CA THR A 31 -21.61 -1.68 -3.49
C THR A 31 -21.37 -0.36 -4.20
N ALA A 32 -21.52 0.76 -3.50
CA ALA A 32 -21.25 2.08 -4.04
C ALA A 32 -19.78 2.20 -4.48
N ILE A 33 -18.84 1.78 -3.63
CA ILE A 33 -17.41 1.80 -3.95
C ILE A 33 -17.09 0.84 -5.11
N ALA A 34 -17.63 -0.37 -5.12
CA ALA A 34 -17.45 -1.31 -6.23
C ALA A 34 -17.96 -0.75 -7.56
N TYR A 35 -19.09 -0.04 -7.55
CA TYR A 35 -19.61 0.65 -8.73
C TYR A 35 -18.71 1.79 -9.17
N ILE A 36 -18.29 2.66 -8.26
CA ILE A 36 -17.36 3.76 -8.55
C ILE A 36 -16.08 3.22 -9.19
N PHE A 37 -15.49 2.15 -8.65
CA PHE A 37 -14.30 1.54 -9.25
C PHE A 37 -14.54 0.98 -10.64
N ALA A 38 -15.65 0.28 -10.86
CA ALA A 38 -15.99 -0.22 -12.19
C ALA A 38 -16.21 0.93 -13.18
N SER A 39 -16.88 2.01 -12.77
CA SER A 39 -17.09 3.22 -13.57
C SER A 39 -15.77 3.90 -13.97
N LEU A 40 -14.83 4.00 -13.03
CA LEU A 40 -13.51 4.57 -13.29
C LEU A 40 -12.66 3.65 -14.18
N ALA A 41 -12.62 2.35 -13.90
CA ALA A 41 -11.83 1.39 -14.65
C ALA A 41 -12.29 1.23 -16.11
N PHE A 42 -13.57 1.44 -16.39
CA PHE A 42 -14.13 1.37 -17.74
C PHE A 42 -14.38 2.76 -18.38
N HIS A 43 -13.85 3.83 -17.79
CA HIS A 43 -14.03 5.18 -18.32
C HIS A 43 -13.29 5.35 -19.66
N PRO A 44 -13.97 5.78 -20.76
CA PRO A 44 -13.36 5.87 -22.08
C PRO A 44 -12.23 6.90 -22.13
N ASP A 45 -12.41 8.05 -21.48
CA ASP A 45 -11.48 9.18 -21.58
C ASP A 45 -10.16 8.95 -20.82
N LEU A 46 -10.16 8.12 -19.77
CA LEU A 46 -8.96 7.89 -18.95
C LEU A 46 -7.86 7.13 -19.70
N GLY A 47 -8.24 6.34 -20.72
CA GLY A 47 -7.28 5.64 -21.57
C GLY A 47 -6.71 6.48 -22.71
N GLN A 48 -7.23 7.69 -22.94
CA GLN A 48 -6.87 8.56 -24.07
C GLN A 48 -6.05 9.79 -23.65
N VAL A 49 -5.88 10.02 -22.34
CA VAL A 49 -5.14 11.18 -21.83
C VAL A 49 -3.64 10.96 -22.00
N LYS A 50 -2.95 11.91 -22.66
CA LYS A 50 -1.49 11.92 -22.77
C LYS A 50 -0.84 11.95 -21.37
N GLY A 51 0.14 11.09 -21.14
CA GLY A 51 0.75 10.93 -19.82
C GLY A 51 -0.15 10.22 -18.79
N ALA A 52 -1.15 9.44 -19.21
CA ALA A 52 -1.93 8.57 -18.32
C ALA A 52 -1.73 7.07 -18.60
N ASN A 53 -0.57 6.74 -19.19
CA ASN A 53 -0.20 5.37 -19.53
C ASN A 53 -0.13 4.51 -18.25
N GLY A 54 -1.02 3.53 -18.15
CA GLY A 54 -1.10 2.62 -17.00
C GLY A 54 -2.21 2.91 -15.98
N VAL A 55 -2.90 4.05 -16.04
CA VAL A 55 -4.04 4.35 -15.14
C VAL A 55 -5.14 3.30 -15.25
N THR A 56 -5.47 2.90 -16.48
CA THR A 56 -6.48 1.86 -16.75
C THR A 56 -6.07 0.51 -16.17
N MET A 57 -4.78 0.15 -16.25
CA MET A 57 -4.23 -1.07 -15.66
C MET A 57 -4.32 -1.03 -14.13
N VAL A 58 -3.90 0.09 -13.53
CA VAL A 58 -3.92 0.33 -12.08
C VAL A 58 -5.35 0.29 -11.54
N LEU A 59 -6.30 0.98 -12.19
CA LEU A 59 -7.72 0.96 -11.85
C LEU A 59 -8.34 -0.44 -12.04
N GLY A 60 -7.97 -1.16 -13.10
CA GLY A 60 -8.40 -2.53 -13.33
C GLY A 60 -7.93 -3.49 -12.23
N PHE A 61 -6.66 -3.38 -11.81
CA PHE A 61 -6.14 -4.12 -10.65
C PHE A 61 -6.88 -3.72 -9.37
N GLY A 62 -7.07 -2.43 -9.13
CA GLY A 62 -7.82 -1.91 -7.99
C GLY A 62 -9.25 -2.44 -7.92
N MET A 63 -9.94 -2.55 -9.07
CA MET A 63 -11.27 -3.14 -9.18
C MET A 63 -11.30 -4.59 -8.69
N ILE A 64 -10.31 -5.42 -9.07
CA ILE A 64 -10.20 -6.81 -8.61
C ILE A 64 -10.04 -6.87 -7.09
N VAL A 65 -9.14 -6.04 -6.54
CA VAL A 65 -8.87 -5.99 -5.09
C VAL A 65 -10.11 -5.53 -4.31
N VAL A 66 -10.80 -4.50 -4.79
CA VAL A 66 -12.05 -4.00 -4.19
C VAL A 66 -13.14 -5.05 -4.22
N MET A 67 -13.32 -5.74 -5.35
CA MET A 67 -14.25 -6.85 -5.48
C MET A 67 -13.95 -7.93 -4.44
N LEU A 68 -12.70 -8.40 -4.36
CA LEU A 68 -12.29 -9.39 -3.37
C LEU A 68 -12.61 -8.94 -1.93
N ALA A 69 -12.31 -7.68 -1.59
CA ALA A 69 -12.62 -7.11 -0.29
C ALA A 69 -14.14 -7.10 -0.01
N VAL A 70 -14.96 -6.69 -0.98
CA VAL A 70 -16.43 -6.72 -0.88
C VAL A 70 -16.93 -8.15 -0.64
N ALA A 71 -16.44 -9.14 -1.39
CA ALA A 71 -16.83 -10.54 -1.21
C ALA A 71 -16.54 -11.03 0.22
N ILE A 72 -15.29 -10.88 0.68
CA ILE A 72 -14.87 -11.30 2.04
C ILE A 72 -15.77 -10.68 3.09
N MET A 73 -16.10 -9.40 2.92
CA MET A 73 -16.94 -8.66 3.85
C MET A 73 -18.39 -9.13 3.87
N VAL A 74 -19.00 -9.36 2.70
CA VAL A 74 -20.36 -9.89 2.59
C VAL A 74 -20.44 -11.29 3.23
N PHE A 75 -19.47 -12.17 2.97
CA PHE A 75 -19.41 -13.50 3.59
C PHE A 75 -19.30 -13.41 5.12
N TYR A 76 -18.43 -12.54 5.63
CA TYR A 76 -18.26 -12.34 7.07
C TYR A 76 -19.56 -11.88 7.73
N ALA A 77 -20.16 -10.81 7.19
CA ALA A 77 -21.35 -10.21 7.76
C ALA A 77 -22.56 -11.16 7.71
N ASN A 78 -22.76 -11.87 6.60
CA ASN A 78 -23.76 -12.93 6.52
C ASN A 78 -23.49 -14.05 7.54
N GLY A 79 -22.24 -14.51 7.64
CA GLY A 79 -21.84 -15.54 8.60
C GLY A 79 -22.17 -15.15 10.05
N PHE A 80 -21.97 -13.88 10.39
CA PHE A 80 -22.33 -13.32 11.69
C PHE A 80 -23.85 -13.29 11.91
N VAL A 81 -24.62 -12.74 10.97
CA VAL A 81 -26.09 -12.68 11.07
C VAL A 81 -26.68 -14.09 11.25
N MET A 82 -26.22 -15.06 10.46
CA MET A 82 -26.65 -16.45 10.56
C MET A 82 -26.27 -17.09 11.89
N LYS A 83 -25.11 -16.74 12.46
CA LYS A 83 -24.68 -17.22 13.78
C LYS A 83 -25.58 -16.64 14.88
N GLN A 84 -25.96 -15.36 14.80
CA GLN A 84 -26.80 -14.73 15.81
C GLN A 84 -28.26 -15.22 15.74
N ARG A 85 -28.75 -15.58 14.55
CA ARG A 85 -30.10 -16.10 14.32
C ARG A 85 -30.23 -17.61 14.49
N SER A 86 -29.16 -18.33 14.84
CA SER A 86 -29.22 -19.80 14.99
C SER A 86 -30.24 -20.26 16.05
N LYS A 87 -30.41 -19.48 17.13
CA LYS A 87 -31.43 -19.76 18.17
C LYS A 87 -32.86 -19.59 17.63
N GLU A 88 -33.09 -18.59 16.78
CA GLU A 88 -34.37 -18.33 16.13
C GLU A 88 -34.75 -19.53 15.24
N PHE A 89 -33.82 -19.99 14.39
CA PHE A 89 -34.01 -21.19 13.57
C PHE A 89 -34.25 -22.46 14.40
N GLY A 90 -33.59 -22.58 15.55
CA GLY A 90 -33.82 -23.67 16.50
C GLY A 90 -35.25 -23.68 17.06
N VAL A 91 -35.76 -22.53 17.51
CA VAL A 91 -37.14 -22.39 18.01
C VAL A 91 -38.16 -22.69 16.90
N TYR A 92 -37.93 -22.19 15.69
CA TYR A 92 -38.78 -22.50 14.54
C TYR A 92 -38.81 -24.00 14.22
N SER A 93 -37.66 -24.67 14.30
CA SER A 93 -37.63 -26.12 14.11
C SER A 93 -38.35 -26.89 15.22
N ILE A 94 -38.31 -26.43 16.48
CA ILE A 94 -39.10 -27.01 17.58
C ILE A 94 -40.60 -26.80 17.36
N LEU A 95 -41.00 -25.63 16.85
CA LEU A 95 -42.39 -25.29 16.54
C LEU A 95 -42.94 -26.01 15.29
N GLY A 96 -42.18 -26.94 14.70
CA GLY A 96 -42.63 -27.81 13.61
C GLY A 96 -42.29 -27.33 12.19
N LEU A 97 -41.49 -26.27 12.02
CA LEU A 97 -41.03 -25.87 10.68
C LEU A 97 -40.00 -26.88 10.15
N GLU A 98 -40.33 -27.55 9.06
CA GLU A 98 -39.41 -28.40 8.32
C GLU A 98 -38.18 -27.63 7.79
N LYS A 99 -37.05 -28.32 7.63
CA LYS A 99 -35.80 -27.75 7.11
C LYS A 99 -35.99 -27.01 5.77
N LYS A 100 -36.82 -27.55 4.86
CA LYS A 100 -37.12 -26.92 3.56
C LYS A 100 -37.73 -25.51 3.70
N HIS A 101 -38.57 -25.31 4.72
CA HIS A 101 -39.18 -24.01 4.98
C HIS A 101 -38.18 -23.01 5.56
N LEU A 102 -37.28 -23.45 6.45
CA LEU A 102 -36.19 -22.62 6.97
C LEU A 102 -35.21 -22.18 5.87
N LEU A 103 -34.90 -23.09 4.95
CA LEU A 103 -34.05 -22.82 3.79
C LEU A 103 -34.69 -21.79 2.86
N LEU A 104 -35.95 -22.00 2.46
CA LEU A 104 -36.69 -21.07 1.60
C LEU A 104 -36.83 -19.69 2.24
N MET A 105 -37.10 -19.65 3.55
CA MET A 105 -37.20 -18.41 4.30
C MET A 105 -35.88 -17.63 4.30
N THR A 106 -34.76 -18.30 4.61
CA THR A 106 -33.43 -17.68 4.63
C THR A 106 -33.02 -17.20 3.23
N PHE A 107 -33.36 -17.97 2.19
CA PHE A 107 -33.11 -17.58 0.80
C PHE A 107 -33.88 -16.31 0.42
N LEU A 108 -35.17 -16.24 0.73
CA LEU A 108 -36.01 -15.06 0.44
C LEU A 108 -35.55 -13.83 1.24
N GLU A 109 -35.18 -14.00 2.50
CA GLU A 109 -34.61 -12.92 3.31
C GLU A 109 -33.32 -12.39 2.69
N ASN A 110 -32.40 -13.28 2.28
CA ASN A 110 -31.15 -12.89 1.65
C ASN A 110 -31.40 -12.21 0.29
N LEU A 111 -32.36 -12.70 -0.50
CA LEU A 111 -32.72 -12.12 -1.80
C LEU A 111 -33.28 -10.69 -1.65
N VAL A 112 -34.23 -10.47 -0.74
CA VAL A 112 -34.81 -9.14 -0.49
C VAL A 112 -33.76 -8.19 0.10
N PHE A 113 -32.93 -8.69 1.01
CA PHE A 113 -31.82 -7.92 1.58
C PHE A 113 -30.80 -7.52 0.50
N ALA A 114 -30.41 -8.47 -0.37
CA ALA A 114 -29.48 -8.22 -1.46
C ALA A 114 -30.05 -7.19 -2.44
N ALA A 115 -31.29 -7.39 -2.91
CA ALA A 115 -31.93 -6.48 -3.86
C ALA A 115 -32.03 -5.05 -3.31
N SER A 116 -32.48 -4.88 -2.06
CA SER A 116 -32.61 -3.55 -1.44
C SER A 116 -31.26 -2.88 -1.17
N SER A 117 -30.26 -3.64 -0.70
CA SER A 117 -28.93 -3.09 -0.40
C SER A 117 -28.13 -2.78 -1.66
N ILE A 118 -28.20 -3.65 -2.68
CA ILE A 118 -27.56 -3.43 -3.98
C ILE A 118 -28.20 -2.23 -4.67
N LEU A 119 -29.52 -2.15 -4.72
CA LEU A 119 -30.23 -1.01 -5.35
C LEU A 119 -29.83 0.31 -4.68
N THR A 120 -29.88 0.37 -3.34
CA THR A 120 -29.52 1.59 -2.60
C THR A 120 -28.04 1.94 -2.77
N GLY A 121 -27.16 0.94 -2.76
CA GLY A 121 -25.72 1.12 -2.97
C GLY A 121 -25.38 1.60 -4.39
N LEU A 122 -26.05 1.07 -5.41
CA LEU A 122 -25.89 1.52 -6.79
C LEU A 122 -26.40 2.94 -6.97
N LEU A 123 -27.55 3.30 -6.41
CA LEU A 123 -28.05 4.67 -6.43
C LEU A 123 -27.07 5.63 -5.76
N LEU A 124 -26.49 5.25 -4.62
CA LEU A 124 -25.47 6.04 -3.93
C LEU A 124 -24.18 6.14 -4.76
N GLY A 125 -23.73 5.04 -5.38
CA GLY A 125 -22.57 5.02 -6.26
C GLY A 125 -22.75 5.92 -7.48
N LEU A 126 -23.90 5.84 -8.15
CA LEU A 126 -24.29 6.70 -9.26
C LEU A 126 -24.33 8.18 -8.85
N ALA A 127 -24.85 8.48 -7.67
CA ALA A 127 -24.92 9.86 -7.16
C ALA A 127 -23.53 10.45 -6.86
N LEU A 128 -22.58 9.61 -6.41
CA LEU A 128 -21.23 10.03 -6.04
C LEU A 128 -20.20 9.85 -7.17
N ASP A 129 -20.56 9.20 -8.28
CA ASP A 129 -19.66 8.89 -9.41
C ASP A 129 -18.88 10.12 -9.89
N LYS A 130 -19.59 11.23 -10.18
CA LYS A 130 -18.98 12.51 -10.59
C LYS A 130 -17.99 13.06 -9.59
N LEU A 131 -18.32 12.95 -8.29
CA LEU A 131 -17.45 13.42 -7.22
C LEU A 131 -16.18 12.59 -7.17
N PHE A 132 -16.29 11.26 -7.24
CA PHE A 132 -15.12 10.38 -7.18
C PHE A 132 -14.26 10.45 -8.44
N TYR A 133 -14.84 10.66 -9.61
CA TYR A 133 -14.10 10.98 -10.82
C TYR A 133 -13.33 12.29 -10.68
N ALA A 134 -13.97 13.35 -10.18
CA ALA A 134 -13.30 14.62 -9.92
C ALA A 134 -12.18 14.50 -8.86
N LEU A 135 -12.38 13.70 -7.81
CA LEU A 135 -11.36 13.41 -6.81
C LEU A 135 -10.18 12.62 -7.40
N LEU A 136 -10.45 11.67 -8.31
CA LEU A 136 -9.40 10.94 -9.03
C LEU A 136 -8.59 11.91 -9.89
N LEU A 137 -9.25 12.73 -10.73
CA LEU A 137 -8.56 13.74 -11.54
C LEU A 137 -7.73 14.70 -10.68
N LYS A 138 -8.29 15.14 -9.54
CA LYS A 138 -7.55 16.01 -8.61
C LYS A 138 -6.34 15.29 -7.99
N ALA A 139 -6.48 14.02 -7.64
CA ALA A 139 -5.36 13.21 -7.16
C ALA A 139 -4.30 13.06 -8.27
N MET A 140 -4.70 12.90 -9.53
CA MET A 140 -3.81 12.83 -10.69
C MET A 140 -3.19 14.17 -11.11
N GLN A 141 -3.53 15.27 -10.41
CA GLN A 141 -3.16 16.64 -10.77
C GLN A 141 -3.58 17.03 -12.19
N MET A 142 -4.76 16.58 -12.59
CA MET A 142 -5.36 16.90 -13.88
C MET A 142 -6.43 18.00 -13.75
N PRO A 143 -6.73 18.73 -14.85
CA PRO A 143 -7.88 19.62 -14.91
C PRO A 143 -9.15 18.89 -14.48
N VAL A 144 -9.79 19.39 -13.43
CA VAL A 144 -10.96 18.72 -12.84
C VAL A 144 -12.19 19.03 -13.68
N VAL A 145 -12.71 18.01 -14.36
CA VAL A 145 -13.96 18.11 -15.13
C VAL A 145 -15.06 17.28 -14.46
N LEU A 146 -16.23 17.88 -14.23
CA LEU A 146 -17.41 17.18 -13.70
C LEU A 146 -18.21 16.51 -14.83
N ALA A 147 -17.54 15.65 -15.60
CA ALA A 147 -18.20 14.80 -16.58
C ALA A 147 -18.60 13.47 -15.92
N SER A 148 -19.81 12.97 -16.19
CA SER A 148 -20.16 11.57 -15.92
C SER A 148 -20.47 10.93 -17.26
N THR A 149 -19.70 9.92 -17.61
CA THR A 149 -20.04 9.02 -18.70
C THR A 149 -20.73 7.82 -18.09
N PHE A 150 -22.07 7.82 -18.07
CA PHE A 150 -22.81 6.65 -17.61
C PHE A 150 -22.47 5.45 -18.52
N GLN A 151 -21.81 4.45 -17.95
CA GLN A 151 -21.38 3.25 -18.68
C GLN A 151 -22.25 2.05 -18.27
N LEU A 152 -23.03 1.54 -19.20
CA LEU A 152 -23.87 0.36 -18.97
C LEU A 152 -23.03 -0.87 -18.60
N LYS A 153 -21.82 -0.99 -19.15
CA LYS A 153 -20.87 -2.08 -18.84
C LYS A 153 -20.55 -2.15 -17.35
N SER A 154 -20.22 -1.01 -16.74
CA SER A 154 -19.87 -0.89 -15.31
C SER A 154 -21.02 -1.34 -14.40
N LEU A 155 -22.24 -0.90 -14.72
CA LEU A 155 -23.45 -1.31 -13.99
C LEU A 155 -23.67 -2.82 -14.07
N VAL A 156 -23.64 -3.39 -15.28
CA VAL A 156 -23.90 -4.82 -15.50
C VAL A 156 -22.83 -5.69 -14.84
N THR A 157 -21.56 -5.33 -14.94
CA THR A 157 -20.46 -6.07 -14.30
C THR A 157 -20.64 -6.12 -12.78
N VAL A 158 -20.98 -5.00 -12.14
CA VAL A 158 -21.17 -4.93 -10.68
C VAL A 158 -22.41 -5.72 -10.25
N LEU A 159 -23.51 -5.64 -11.02
CA LEU A 159 -24.72 -6.41 -10.76
C LEU A 159 -24.45 -7.92 -10.83
N ILE A 160 -23.84 -8.40 -11.92
CA ILE A 160 -23.50 -9.83 -12.08
C ILE A 160 -22.61 -10.29 -10.93
N TYR A 161 -21.60 -9.50 -10.58
CA TYR A 161 -20.67 -9.81 -9.50
C TYR A 161 -21.38 -9.93 -8.14
N LEU A 162 -22.17 -8.94 -7.76
CA LEU A 162 -22.86 -8.92 -6.46
C LEU A 162 -23.96 -9.99 -6.38
N PHE A 163 -24.74 -10.18 -7.44
CA PHE A 163 -25.71 -11.29 -7.49
C PHE A 163 -25.00 -12.64 -7.38
N GLY A 164 -23.84 -12.81 -8.02
CA GLY A 164 -22.98 -13.99 -7.88
C GLY A 164 -22.54 -14.22 -6.43
N ILE A 165 -22.05 -13.20 -5.73
CA ILE A 165 -21.69 -13.30 -4.30
C ILE A 165 -22.90 -13.69 -3.46
N PHE A 166 -24.04 -13.02 -3.63
CA PHE A 166 -25.23 -13.32 -2.84
C PHE A 166 -25.81 -14.70 -3.14
N ALA A 167 -25.65 -15.21 -4.37
CA ALA A 167 -25.96 -16.59 -4.72
C ALA A 167 -25.03 -17.57 -3.98
N LEU A 168 -23.71 -17.33 -3.96
CA LEU A 168 -22.75 -18.14 -3.19
C LEU A 168 -23.04 -18.12 -1.68
N VAL A 169 -23.40 -16.95 -1.14
CA VAL A 169 -23.82 -16.78 0.25
C VAL A 169 -25.07 -17.60 0.55
N SER A 170 -26.08 -17.56 -0.34
CA SER A 170 -27.28 -18.39 -0.23
C SER A 170 -26.94 -19.88 -0.24
N LEU A 171 -26.07 -20.33 -1.15
CA LEU A 171 -25.62 -21.72 -1.22
C LEU A 171 -24.91 -22.16 0.06
N PHE A 172 -24.03 -21.31 0.60
CA PHE A 172 -23.34 -21.58 1.87
C PHE A 172 -24.32 -21.66 3.04
N ASN A 173 -25.32 -20.77 3.08
CA ASN A 173 -26.37 -20.79 4.08
C ASN A 173 -27.21 -22.07 3.99
N ILE A 174 -27.52 -22.53 2.77
CA ILE A 174 -28.26 -23.77 2.53
C ILE A 174 -27.48 -24.97 3.05
N GLY A 175 -26.20 -25.10 2.70
CA GLY A 175 -25.35 -26.18 3.19
C GLY A 175 -25.25 -26.20 4.71
N LYS A 176 -24.99 -25.04 5.33
CA LYS A 176 -24.87 -24.92 6.79
C LYS A 176 -26.17 -25.30 7.52
N LEU A 177 -27.34 -24.87 7.03
CA LEU A 177 -28.63 -25.18 7.64
C LEU A 177 -29.09 -26.62 7.35
N GLY A 178 -28.82 -27.14 6.16
CA GLY A 178 -29.17 -28.52 5.79
C GLY A 178 -28.44 -29.56 6.65
N LEU A 179 -27.14 -29.33 6.88
CA LEU A 179 -26.24 -30.23 7.61
C LEU A 179 -26.31 -30.12 9.14
N THR A 180 -27.00 -29.11 9.70
CA THR A 180 -27.06 -28.93 11.16
C THR A 180 -28.32 -29.55 11.76
N ASP A 181 -28.16 -30.31 12.86
CA ASP A 181 -29.29 -30.85 13.61
C ASP A 181 -30.05 -29.76 14.36
N SER A 182 -31.38 -29.84 14.35
CA SER A 182 -32.27 -28.90 15.04
C SER A 182 -31.98 -28.79 16.55
N LEU A 183 -31.65 -29.91 17.20
CA LEU A 183 -31.24 -29.92 18.61
C LEU A 183 -29.91 -29.16 18.85
N LYS A 184 -28.97 -29.23 17.89
CA LYS A 184 -27.68 -28.50 17.97
C LYS A 184 -27.86 -27.00 17.73
N LEU A 185 -28.89 -26.58 16.97
CA LEU A 185 -29.24 -25.17 16.78
C LEU A 185 -29.80 -24.54 18.07
N VAL A 186 -30.62 -25.29 18.82
CA VAL A 186 -31.26 -24.84 20.08
C VAL A 186 -30.28 -24.84 21.25
N GLN A 187 -29.39 -25.84 21.34
CA GLN A 187 -28.29 -25.86 22.32
C GLN A 187 -27.17 -24.87 22.01
N GLY A 188 -27.39 -23.95 21.06
CA GLY A 188 -26.45 -22.94 20.59
C GLY A 188 -25.91 -22.09 21.73
N LYS A 189 -24.78 -22.55 22.31
CA LYS A 189 -23.74 -21.84 23.07
C LYS A 189 -22.81 -22.74 23.89
N LYS A 190 -23.05 -24.06 24.04
CA LYS A 190 -22.14 -24.98 24.80
C LYS A 190 -20.82 -25.36 24.09
N ARG A 191 -20.43 -24.67 23.00
CA ARG A 191 -19.23 -24.99 22.21
C ARG A 191 -17.93 -24.37 22.76
N GLY A 192 -18.00 -23.47 23.75
CA GLY A 192 -16.83 -22.81 24.35
C GLY A 192 -15.97 -23.69 25.26
N ASP A 193 -16.46 -24.88 25.65
CA ASP A 193 -15.79 -25.76 26.62
C ASP A 193 -15.00 -26.91 26.00
N LYS A 194 -14.93 -27.04 24.66
CA LYS A 194 -14.04 -28.05 24.07
C LYS A 194 -12.60 -27.66 24.37
N LYS A 195 -11.94 -28.42 25.25
CA LYS A 195 -10.49 -28.38 25.44
C LYS A 195 -9.84 -28.71 24.09
N THR A 196 -9.37 -27.67 23.40
CA THR A 196 -8.52 -27.81 22.23
C THR A 196 -7.20 -28.46 22.69
N GLY A 197 -6.96 -29.72 22.31
CA GLY A 197 -5.67 -30.36 22.53
C GLY A 197 -4.56 -29.64 21.77
N PHE A 198 -3.32 -29.68 22.28
CA PHE A 198 -2.10 -29.13 21.66
C PHE A 198 -2.08 -27.60 21.40
N LEU A 199 -2.70 -26.80 22.27
CA LEU A 199 -2.64 -25.32 22.19
C LEU A 199 -1.22 -24.76 22.09
N TRP A 200 -0.27 -25.36 22.82
CA TRP A 200 1.12 -24.91 22.81
C TRP A 200 1.81 -25.14 21.46
N LEU A 201 1.52 -26.25 20.77
CA LEU A 201 2.09 -26.57 19.45
C LEU A 201 1.54 -25.63 18.38
N GLN A 202 0.23 -25.33 18.42
CA GLN A 202 -0.38 -24.31 17.54
C GLN A 202 0.20 -22.91 17.80
N THR A 203 0.52 -22.61 19.06
CA THR A 203 1.18 -21.35 19.44
C THR A 203 2.59 -21.29 18.86
N LEU A 204 3.36 -22.38 18.97
CA LEU A 204 4.69 -22.47 18.38
C LEU A 204 4.65 -22.29 16.86
N LEU A 205 3.71 -22.96 16.18
CA LEU A 205 3.51 -22.78 14.74
C LEU A 205 3.15 -21.34 14.39
N ALA A 206 2.29 -20.68 15.17
CA ALA A 206 1.94 -19.27 14.97
C ALA A 206 3.18 -18.37 15.06
N LEU A 207 4.04 -18.60 16.06
CA LEU A 207 5.27 -17.84 16.24
C LEU A 207 6.28 -18.10 15.12
N ILE A 208 6.39 -19.35 14.63
CA ILE A 208 7.24 -19.68 13.48
C ILE A 208 6.76 -18.97 12.22
N LEU A 209 5.45 -19.00 11.93
CA LEU A 209 4.89 -18.34 10.73
C LEU A 209 5.06 -16.81 10.79
N LEU A 210 4.77 -16.20 11.95
CA LEU A 210 4.98 -14.76 12.15
C LEU A 210 6.46 -14.40 12.08
N GLY A 211 7.32 -15.17 12.75
CA GLY A 211 8.77 -15.00 12.73
C GLY A 211 9.35 -15.13 11.33
N ALA A 212 8.90 -16.10 10.55
CA ALA A 212 9.31 -16.28 9.15
C ALA A 212 8.85 -15.09 8.28
N GLY A 213 7.59 -14.67 8.40
CA GLY A 213 7.07 -13.51 7.67
C GLY A 213 7.84 -12.21 8.01
N TYR A 214 8.16 -12.00 9.29
CA TYR A 214 8.94 -10.85 9.73
C TYR A 214 10.40 -10.94 9.32
N ALA A 215 11.00 -12.14 9.36
CA ALA A 215 12.36 -12.35 8.91
C ALA A 215 12.46 -12.03 7.41
N ILE A 216 11.54 -12.51 6.58
CA ILE A 216 11.49 -12.17 5.15
C ILE A 216 11.42 -10.64 4.99
N ALA A 217 10.50 -9.97 5.69
CA ALA A 217 10.36 -8.51 5.61
C ALA A 217 11.61 -7.72 6.04
N GLN A 218 12.46 -8.30 6.90
CA GLN A 218 13.68 -7.66 7.39
C GLN A 218 14.93 -8.04 6.58
N LEU A 219 14.94 -9.20 5.95
CA LEU A 219 16.08 -9.74 5.19
C LEU A 219 16.08 -9.32 3.72
N VAL A 220 14.98 -8.77 3.20
CA VAL A 220 14.97 -8.17 1.86
C VAL A 220 16.05 -7.07 1.78
N THR A 221 16.99 -7.26 0.84
CA THR A 221 18.11 -6.35 0.57
C THR A 221 17.85 -5.50 -0.67
N SER A 222 17.24 -6.08 -1.71
CA SER A 222 17.00 -5.38 -2.98
C SER A 222 15.54 -4.93 -3.16
N PRO A 223 15.29 -3.72 -3.67
CA PRO A 223 13.94 -3.24 -4.00
C PRO A 223 13.17 -4.17 -4.96
N LEU A 224 13.87 -4.78 -5.94
CA LEU A 224 13.26 -5.66 -6.95
C LEU A 224 12.73 -6.97 -6.36
N THR A 225 13.41 -7.55 -5.37
CA THR A 225 12.94 -8.77 -4.69
C THR A 225 11.87 -8.48 -3.63
N ALA A 226 11.69 -7.21 -3.25
CA ALA A 226 10.76 -6.81 -2.20
C ALA A 226 9.29 -7.05 -2.57
N ILE A 227 8.91 -6.84 -3.84
CA ILE A 227 7.52 -6.99 -4.31
C ILE A 227 7.02 -8.44 -4.20
N PRO A 228 7.66 -9.46 -4.79
CA PRO A 228 7.20 -10.85 -4.65
C PRO A 228 7.30 -11.33 -3.18
N SER A 229 8.36 -10.94 -2.47
CA SER A 229 8.53 -11.27 -1.05
C SER A 229 7.41 -10.71 -0.16
N PHE A 230 6.88 -9.52 -0.49
CA PHE A 230 5.78 -8.88 0.24
C PHE A 230 4.53 -9.74 0.26
N PHE A 231 4.13 -10.32 -0.88
CA PHE A 231 2.95 -11.17 -0.95
C PHE A 231 3.13 -12.45 -0.13
N GLY A 232 4.30 -13.10 -0.25
CA GLY A 232 4.63 -14.30 0.54
C GLY A 232 4.63 -14.03 2.05
N ALA A 233 5.32 -12.97 2.48
CA ALA A 233 5.36 -12.55 3.89
C ALA A 233 3.96 -12.20 4.41
N THR A 234 3.15 -11.49 3.62
CA THR A 234 1.78 -11.10 4.00
C THR A 234 0.89 -12.31 4.24
N LEU A 235 0.94 -13.34 3.40
CA LEU A 235 0.18 -14.57 3.61
C LEU A 235 0.60 -15.29 4.90
N LEU A 236 1.90 -15.41 5.16
CA LEU A 236 2.41 -15.99 6.41
C LEU A 236 1.95 -15.21 7.63
N VAL A 237 1.98 -13.87 7.57
CA VAL A 237 1.48 -13.01 8.64
C VAL A 237 -0.02 -13.16 8.85
N ILE A 238 -0.82 -13.26 7.78
CA ILE A 238 -2.26 -13.50 7.88
C ILE A 238 -2.54 -14.83 8.60
N PHE A 239 -1.95 -15.94 8.14
CA PHE A 239 -2.15 -17.25 8.75
C PHE A 239 -1.62 -17.32 10.19
N GLY A 240 -0.42 -16.78 10.43
CA GLY A 240 0.20 -16.70 11.73
C GLY A 240 -0.65 -15.90 12.73
N THR A 241 -1.26 -14.79 12.30
CA THR A 241 -2.14 -13.96 13.14
C THR A 241 -3.43 -14.70 13.53
N TYR A 242 -4.07 -15.39 12.59
CA TYR A 242 -5.24 -16.21 12.89
C TYR A 242 -4.91 -17.30 13.92
N LEU A 243 -3.79 -18.01 13.75
CA LEU A 243 -3.31 -19.00 14.70
C LEU A 243 -2.94 -18.39 16.07
N LEU A 244 -2.31 -17.22 16.08
CA LEU A 244 -1.92 -16.51 17.30
C LEU A 244 -3.12 -16.15 18.16
N PHE A 245 -4.18 -15.58 17.57
CA PHE A 245 -5.40 -15.29 18.34
C PHE A 245 -6.16 -16.56 18.73
N HIS A 246 -6.18 -17.57 17.86
CA HIS A 246 -6.89 -18.82 18.12
C HIS A 246 -6.26 -19.63 19.27
N ALA A 247 -4.93 -19.74 19.32
CA ALA A 247 -4.23 -20.58 20.29
C ALA A 247 -3.27 -19.79 21.18
N GLY A 248 -2.48 -18.89 20.62
CA GLY A 248 -1.40 -18.18 21.32
C GLY A 248 -1.86 -17.33 22.49
N VAL A 249 -2.89 -16.49 22.28
CA VAL A 249 -3.43 -15.65 23.37
C VAL A 249 -4.02 -16.51 24.49
N ILE A 250 -4.66 -17.64 24.16
CA ILE A 250 -5.20 -18.58 25.16
C ILE A 250 -4.07 -19.25 25.94
N SER A 251 -3.00 -19.68 25.25
CA SER A 251 -1.80 -20.25 25.88
C SER A 251 -1.15 -19.26 26.83
N LEU A 252 -1.01 -17.99 26.43
CA LEU A 252 -0.49 -16.91 27.29
C LEU A 252 -1.35 -16.70 28.53
N LEU A 253 -2.68 -16.66 28.37
CA LEU A 253 -3.59 -16.52 29.51
C LEU A 253 -3.57 -17.73 30.46
N ASN A 254 -3.43 -18.95 29.93
CA ASN A 254 -3.24 -20.15 30.76
C ASN A 254 -1.91 -20.12 31.52
N TRP A 255 -0.84 -19.60 30.90
CA TRP A 255 0.44 -19.39 31.57
C TRP A 255 0.32 -18.37 32.71
N LEU A 256 -0.36 -17.25 32.48
CA LEU A 256 -0.67 -16.26 33.53
C LEU A 256 -1.52 -16.84 34.66
N LYS A 257 -2.46 -17.73 34.32
CA LYS A 257 -3.30 -18.45 35.30
C LYS A 257 -2.45 -19.35 36.22
N ASN A 258 -1.37 -19.94 35.71
CA ASN A 258 -0.48 -20.79 36.50
C ASN A 258 0.49 -19.99 37.41
N ARG A 259 0.62 -18.67 37.22
CA ARG A 259 1.45 -17.79 38.06
C ARG A 259 0.67 -17.32 39.29
N GLN A 260 0.90 -17.98 40.43
CA GLN A 260 0.15 -17.71 41.67
C GLN A 260 0.23 -16.25 42.14
N THR A 261 1.39 -15.60 42.00
CA THR A 261 1.62 -14.20 42.40
C THR A 261 0.80 -13.18 41.60
N TYR A 262 0.36 -13.54 40.38
CA TYR A 262 -0.44 -12.68 39.52
C TYR A 262 -1.93 -13.04 39.56
N TYR A 263 -2.26 -14.34 39.50
CA TYR A 263 -3.62 -14.83 39.31
C TYR A 263 -4.52 -14.66 40.55
N TYR A 264 -4.01 -14.86 41.76
CA TYR A 264 -4.82 -14.81 42.99
C TYR A 264 -5.13 -13.39 43.49
N LYS A 265 -4.72 -12.34 42.76
CA LYS A 265 -5.18 -10.97 43.03
C LYS A 265 -6.66 -10.84 42.61
N PRO A 266 -7.56 -10.27 43.44
CA PRO A 266 -9.01 -10.21 43.16
C PRO A 266 -9.36 -9.67 41.77
N GLU A 267 -8.65 -8.61 41.35
CA GLU A 267 -8.86 -7.96 40.06
C GLU A 267 -8.44 -8.83 38.85
N ASN A 268 -7.46 -9.72 39.05
CA ASN A 268 -6.84 -10.51 37.98
C ASN A 268 -7.51 -11.86 37.80
N PHE A 269 -7.91 -12.52 38.90
CA PHE A 269 -8.58 -13.82 38.88
C PHE A 269 -9.81 -13.82 37.95
N ILE A 270 -10.68 -12.82 38.14
CA ILE A 270 -11.92 -12.65 37.41
C ILE A 270 -11.63 -12.27 35.96
N SER A 271 -10.70 -11.33 35.74
CA SER A 271 -10.35 -10.85 34.40
C SER A 271 -9.72 -11.96 33.53
N VAL A 272 -8.73 -12.69 34.03
CA VAL A 272 -8.03 -13.75 33.29
C VAL A 272 -8.98 -14.90 32.93
N SER A 273 -9.79 -15.36 33.88
CA SER A 273 -10.76 -16.44 33.64
C SER A 273 -11.80 -16.05 32.60
N ASN A 274 -12.28 -14.81 32.65
CA ASN A 274 -13.24 -14.29 31.67
C ASN A 274 -12.61 -14.09 30.29
N LEU A 275 -11.38 -13.58 30.22
CA LEU A 275 -10.64 -13.43 28.97
C LEU A 275 -10.41 -14.77 28.28
N ILE A 276 -10.01 -15.83 29.00
CA ILE A 276 -9.84 -17.18 28.41
C ILE A 276 -11.13 -17.64 27.72
N PHE A 277 -12.28 -17.46 28.39
CA PHE A 277 -13.58 -17.82 27.84
C PHE A 277 -13.92 -17.00 26.59
N ARG A 278 -13.69 -15.68 26.61
CA ARG A 278 -13.92 -14.81 25.44
C ARG A 278 -13.02 -15.18 24.27
N MET A 279 -11.73 -15.41 24.53
CA MET A 279 -10.77 -15.79 23.50
C MET A 279 -11.17 -17.09 22.81
N ARG A 280 -11.58 -18.12 23.56
CA ARG A 280 -12.10 -19.38 22.96
C ARG A 280 -13.29 -19.18 22.03
N LYS A 281 -14.07 -18.14 22.24
CA LYS A 281 -15.32 -17.90 21.52
C LYS A 281 -15.17 -16.95 20.34
N ASN A 282 -14.32 -15.93 20.49
CA ASN A 282 -14.26 -14.76 19.61
C ASN A 282 -12.83 -14.44 19.10
N ALA A 283 -11.86 -15.35 19.29
CA ALA A 283 -10.49 -15.21 18.74
C ALA A 283 -10.47 -14.84 17.25
N LEU A 284 -11.31 -15.49 16.44
CA LEU A 284 -11.39 -15.21 15.00
C LEU A 284 -11.72 -13.75 14.71
N GLY A 285 -12.63 -13.14 15.47
CA GLY A 285 -12.99 -11.73 15.30
C GLY A 285 -11.83 -10.79 15.62
N LEU A 286 -11.02 -11.11 16.64
CA LEU A 286 -9.82 -10.33 16.98
C LEU A 286 -8.75 -10.40 15.88
N ALA A 287 -8.52 -11.59 15.33
CA ALA A 287 -7.62 -11.77 14.20
C ALA A 287 -8.10 -10.97 12.98
N THR A 288 -9.38 -11.06 12.64
CA THR A 288 -9.96 -10.30 11.52
C THR A 288 -9.80 -8.79 11.70
N ILE A 289 -10.04 -8.27 12.91
CA ILE A 289 -9.79 -6.84 13.21
C ILE A 289 -8.33 -6.49 12.96
N THR A 290 -7.39 -7.30 13.46
CA THR A 290 -5.94 -7.06 13.31
C THR A 290 -5.53 -7.03 11.83
N ILE A 291 -6.00 -7.99 11.05
CA ILE A 291 -5.67 -8.10 9.62
C ILE A 291 -6.26 -6.94 8.83
N LEU A 292 -7.54 -6.62 9.03
CA LEU A 292 -8.16 -5.48 8.36
C LEU A 292 -7.50 -4.15 8.76
N SER A 293 -7.10 -4.00 10.02
CA SER A 293 -6.34 -2.84 10.50
C SER A 293 -4.97 -2.75 9.83
N SER A 294 -4.27 -3.89 9.68
CA SER A 294 -2.97 -3.95 9.02
C SER A 294 -3.09 -3.65 7.53
N MET A 295 -4.12 -4.17 6.87
CA MET A 295 -4.43 -3.89 5.46
C MET A 295 -4.73 -2.40 5.26
N PHE A 296 -5.56 -1.79 6.11
CA PHE A 296 -5.79 -0.34 6.12
C PHE A 296 -4.47 0.43 6.19
N LEU A 297 -3.63 0.11 7.18
CA LEU A 297 -2.40 0.85 7.44
C LEU A 297 -1.42 0.71 6.27
N VAL A 298 -1.13 -0.51 5.82
CA VAL A 298 -0.16 -0.74 4.73
C VAL A 298 -0.64 -0.09 3.43
N THR A 299 -1.92 -0.24 3.08
CA THR A 299 -2.47 0.37 1.85
C THR A 299 -2.46 1.89 1.92
N MET A 300 -2.88 2.50 3.03
CA MET A 300 -2.90 3.96 3.17
C MET A 300 -1.49 4.54 3.24
N VAL A 301 -0.58 3.90 3.99
CA VAL A 301 0.82 4.31 4.10
C VAL A 301 1.53 4.21 2.76
N GLY A 302 1.37 3.09 2.04
CA GLY A 302 1.94 2.94 0.71
C GLY A 302 1.41 3.99 -0.27
N GLY A 303 0.08 4.12 -0.39
CA GLY A 303 -0.54 5.06 -1.32
C GLY A 303 -0.14 6.51 -1.08
N LEU A 304 -0.18 6.98 0.17
CA LEU A 304 0.15 8.38 0.47
C LEU A 304 1.65 8.68 0.33
N ASN A 305 2.52 7.73 0.65
CA ASN A 305 3.96 7.90 0.46
C ASN A 305 4.35 7.95 -1.01
N ILE A 306 3.77 7.11 -1.86
CA ILE A 306 3.97 7.19 -3.32
C ILE A 306 3.56 8.57 -3.82
N TYR A 307 2.41 9.07 -3.38
CA TYR A 307 1.87 10.36 -3.84
C TYR A 307 2.69 11.58 -3.43
N ILE A 308 3.11 11.65 -2.16
CA ILE A 308 3.84 12.80 -1.64
C ILE A 308 5.35 12.67 -1.91
N GLY A 309 5.91 11.47 -1.79
CA GLY A 309 7.35 11.26 -1.74
C GLY A 309 8.07 11.14 -3.07
N GLY A 310 7.35 11.01 -4.20
CA GLY A 310 7.97 10.96 -5.53
C GLY A 310 8.09 12.30 -6.26
N LYS A 311 7.65 13.42 -5.66
CA LYS A 311 7.77 14.76 -6.27
C LYS A 311 9.22 15.15 -6.53
N ASP A 312 10.03 15.07 -5.47
CA ASP A 312 11.44 15.44 -5.50
C ASP A 312 12.22 14.52 -6.44
N TYR A 313 11.77 13.27 -6.58
CA TYR A 313 12.38 12.29 -7.47
C TYR A 313 12.22 12.67 -8.94
N ILE A 314 10.99 12.96 -9.39
CA ILE A 314 10.77 13.32 -10.79
C ILE A 314 11.49 14.62 -11.14
N ALA A 315 11.54 15.58 -10.21
CA ALA A 315 12.28 16.82 -10.37
C ALA A 315 13.80 16.59 -10.52
N ASN A 316 14.38 15.62 -9.81
CA ASN A 316 15.79 15.27 -9.95
C ASN A 316 16.10 14.42 -11.20
N GLN A 317 15.13 13.63 -11.67
CA GLN A 317 15.26 12.91 -12.95
C GLN A 317 15.19 13.85 -14.15
N ASN A 318 14.43 14.94 -14.03
CA ASN A 318 14.22 15.90 -15.11
C ASN A 318 14.53 17.31 -14.58
N PRO A 319 15.82 17.70 -14.48
CA PRO A 319 16.23 19.00 -13.95
C PRO A 319 15.60 20.20 -14.66
N ASN A 320 15.50 20.11 -15.99
CA ASN A 320 15.02 21.18 -16.88
C ASN A 320 13.71 20.77 -17.58
N ASP A 321 12.97 21.74 -18.12
CA ASP A 321 11.71 21.49 -18.85
C ASP A 321 11.90 20.50 -20.00
N TYR A 322 12.93 20.75 -20.82
CA TYR A 322 13.41 19.84 -21.85
C TYR A 322 14.89 19.58 -21.66
N SER A 323 15.34 18.37 -21.94
CA SER A 323 16.77 18.12 -22.01
C SER A 323 17.14 17.09 -23.07
N ILE A 324 18.33 17.29 -23.61
CA ILE A 324 19.00 16.43 -24.57
C ILE A 324 20.30 16.00 -23.92
N ASP A 325 20.47 14.71 -23.73
CA ASP A 325 21.66 14.11 -23.14
C ASP A 325 22.29 13.16 -24.14
N VAL A 326 23.59 13.34 -24.44
CA VAL A 326 24.25 12.64 -25.54
C VAL A 326 25.54 11.97 -25.08
N GLY A 327 25.58 10.64 -25.17
CA GLY A 327 26.79 9.85 -25.10
C GLY A 327 27.70 10.15 -26.28
N MET A 328 28.86 10.74 -26.01
CA MET A 328 29.79 11.20 -27.02
C MET A 328 30.68 10.07 -27.52
N GLN A 329 30.61 9.75 -28.81
CA GLN A 329 31.62 8.89 -29.46
C GLN A 329 32.95 9.63 -29.62
N PRO A 330 34.09 8.93 -29.75
CA PRO A 330 35.40 9.56 -29.93
C PRO A 330 35.49 10.51 -31.13
N THR A 331 34.66 10.30 -32.15
CA THR A 331 34.60 11.11 -33.38
C THR A 331 33.61 12.28 -33.29
N THR A 332 32.76 12.32 -32.26
CA THR A 332 31.71 13.32 -32.10
C THR A 332 32.24 14.54 -31.36
N SER A 333 32.14 15.72 -31.99
CA SER A 333 32.57 16.97 -31.35
C SER A 333 31.43 17.66 -30.59
N LYS A 334 31.77 18.41 -29.55
CA LYS A 334 30.79 19.17 -28.76
C LYS A 334 29.95 20.13 -29.63
N SER A 335 30.58 20.87 -30.54
CA SER A 335 29.89 21.84 -31.42
C SER A 335 28.87 21.16 -32.31
N GLN A 336 29.18 19.97 -32.81
CA GLN A 336 28.28 19.19 -33.65
C GLN A 336 27.02 18.77 -32.88
N VAL A 337 27.17 18.36 -31.62
CA VAL A 337 26.04 17.99 -30.75
C VAL A 337 25.17 19.21 -30.42
N GLU A 338 25.78 20.38 -30.17
CA GLU A 338 25.05 21.62 -29.95
C GLU A 338 24.27 22.06 -31.19
N GLU A 339 24.85 21.95 -32.39
CA GLU A 339 24.15 22.21 -33.67
C GLU A 339 22.94 21.30 -33.86
N TRP A 340 23.05 20.01 -33.53
CA TRP A 340 21.91 19.10 -33.60
C TRP A 340 20.81 19.52 -32.65
N ALA A 341 21.15 19.78 -31.39
CA ALA A 341 20.18 20.19 -30.39
C ALA A 341 19.44 21.48 -30.78
N GLU A 342 20.14 22.44 -31.38
CA GLU A 342 19.55 23.67 -31.90
C GLU A 342 18.60 23.39 -33.07
N ALA A 343 18.97 22.50 -34.00
CA ALA A 343 18.08 22.08 -35.08
C ALA A 343 16.79 21.41 -34.55
N ILE A 344 16.88 20.58 -33.51
CA ILE A 344 15.70 19.97 -32.86
C ILE A 344 14.75 21.06 -32.33
N LEU A 345 15.30 22.05 -31.64
CA LEU A 345 14.51 23.10 -30.99
C LEU A 345 13.89 24.06 -32.01
N GLU A 346 14.61 24.39 -33.09
CA GLU A 346 14.08 25.19 -34.20
C GLU A 346 12.96 24.46 -34.95
N GLU A 347 13.12 23.17 -35.25
CA GLU A 347 12.09 22.38 -35.94
C GLU A 347 10.82 22.23 -35.09
N THR A 348 10.97 22.13 -33.78
CA THR A 348 9.85 21.95 -32.83
C THR A 348 9.18 23.25 -32.41
N ASP A 349 9.69 24.41 -32.84
CA ASP A 349 9.20 25.75 -32.50
C ASP A 349 9.07 25.97 -30.97
N ILE A 350 10.00 25.41 -30.18
CA ILE A 350 9.99 25.53 -28.72
C ILE A 350 10.70 26.83 -28.32
N PRO A 351 10.02 27.77 -27.63
CA PRO A 351 10.66 29.00 -27.18
C PRO A 351 11.59 28.72 -25.99
N VAL A 352 12.88 28.94 -26.17
CA VAL A 352 13.90 28.74 -25.13
C VAL A 352 14.16 30.06 -24.38
N GLU A 353 13.94 30.06 -23.06
CA GLU A 353 14.28 31.21 -22.20
C GLU A 353 15.71 31.11 -21.66
N SER A 354 16.14 29.90 -21.31
CA SER A 354 17.50 29.66 -20.81
C SER A 354 18.01 28.28 -21.20
N LYS A 355 19.33 28.17 -21.34
CA LYS A 355 20.06 26.94 -21.70
C LYS A 355 21.19 26.72 -20.71
N VAL A 356 21.36 25.48 -20.28
CA VAL A 356 22.53 24.99 -19.53
C VAL A 356 23.22 23.89 -20.32
N VAL A 357 24.55 23.84 -20.25
CA VAL A 357 25.36 22.81 -20.92
C VAL A 357 26.40 22.28 -19.94
N TYR A 358 26.34 20.98 -19.67
CA TYR A 358 27.20 20.29 -18.72
C TYR A 358 27.88 19.09 -19.39
N PRO A 359 29.17 19.18 -19.72
CA PRO A 359 29.96 18.01 -20.05
C PRO A 359 30.19 17.20 -18.77
N TYR A 360 30.00 15.90 -18.85
CA TYR A 360 30.28 14.99 -17.74
C TYR A 360 30.73 13.64 -18.26
N GLN A 361 31.22 12.81 -17.35
CA GLN A 361 31.57 11.43 -17.62
C GLN A 361 30.79 10.52 -16.68
N GLN A 362 30.36 9.35 -17.18
CA GLN A 362 29.67 8.34 -16.40
C GLN A 362 30.51 7.07 -16.37
N ALA A 363 30.62 6.44 -15.21
CA ALA A 363 31.34 5.19 -15.08
C ALA A 363 30.66 4.26 -14.07
N TYR A 364 30.80 2.96 -14.33
CA TYR A 364 30.46 1.92 -13.37
C TYR A 364 31.67 1.61 -12.49
N PHE A 365 31.40 1.36 -11.21
CA PHE A 365 32.41 1.15 -10.20
C PHE A 365 32.20 -0.18 -9.48
N SER A 366 33.30 -0.79 -9.03
CA SER A 366 33.30 -1.91 -8.11
C SER A 366 34.37 -1.68 -7.04
N GLU A 367 34.35 -2.52 -6.00
CA GLU A 367 35.36 -2.49 -4.92
C GLU A 367 35.57 -1.10 -4.30
N VAL A 368 34.50 -0.29 -4.21
CA VAL A 368 34.55 1.05 -3.63
C VAL A 368 34.85 0.94 -2.13
N THR A 369 36.02 1.43 -1.72
CA THR A 369 36.48 1.45 -0.33
C THR A 369 37.07 2.81 0.03
N ASN A 370 37.55 2.97 1.27
CA ASN A 370 38.27 4.18 1.72
C ASN A 370 39.64 4.38 1.07
N GLN A 371 40.15 3.41 0.28
CA GLN A 371 41.50 3.44 -0.30
C GLN A 371 41.50 3.26 -1.81
N GLN A 372 40.54 2.52 -2.36
CA GLN A 372 40.49 2.19 -3.78
C GLN A 372 39.08 2.27 -4.35
N VAL A 373 39.01 2.57 -5.65
CA VAL A 373 37.81 2.54 -6.48
C VAL A 373 38.19 1.90 -7.82
N ARG A 374 37.54 0.80 -8.21
CA ARG A 374 37.82 0.10 -9.47
C ARG A 374 36.78 0.48 -10.52
N PHE A 375 37.21 1.03 -11.64
CA PHE A 375 36.36 1.21 -12.82
C PHE A 375 35.99 -0.15 -13.42
N LEU A 376 34.77 -0.28 -13.91
CA LEU A 376 34.28 -1.42 -14.65
C LEU A 376 34.15 -1.06 -16.12
N THR A 377 34.44 -2.02 -17.00
CA THR A 377 34.05 -1.90 -18.42
C THR A 377 32.55 -2.16 -18.57
N ASP A 378 31.96 -1.71 -19.67
CA ASP A 378 30.52 -1.92 -19.93
C ASP A 378 30.17 -3.41 -20.05
N GLU A 379 31.09 -4.22 -20.58
CA GLU A 379 30.95 -5.67 -20.69
C GLU A 379 30.95 -6.34 -19.30
N GLU A 380 31.78 -5.87 -18.37
CA GLU A 380 31.76 -6.31 -16.98
C GLU A 380 30.48 -5.86 -16.27
N ALA A 381 30.06 -4.61 -16.46
CA ALA A 381 28.89 -4.02 -15.82
C ALA A 381 27.58 -4.71 -16.25
N THR A 382 27.44 -5.05 -17.54
CA THR A 382 26.26 -5.73 -18.08
C THR A 382 26.15 -7.20 -17.65
N GLY A 383 27.27 -7.84 -17.29
CA GLY A 383 27.31 -9.21 -16.80
C GLY A 383 27.08 -9.38 -15.29
N MET A 384 27.06 -8.30 -14.51
CA MET A 384 26.91 -8.33 -13.06
C MET A 384 25.45 -8.17 -12.62
N ASP A 385 25.07 -8.89 -11.55
CA ASP A 385 23.77 -8.69 -10.89
C ASP A 385 23.80 -7.32 -10.18
N PHE A 386 22.78 -6.47 -10.41
CA PHE A 386 22.67 -5.14 -9.76
C PHE A 386 22.70 -5.21 -8.22
N SER A 387 22.51 -6.39 -7.63
CA SER A 387 22.67 -6.63 -6.19
C SER A 387 24.14 -6.75 -5.71
N ASP A 388 25.11 -6.93 -6.60
CA ASP A 388 26.52 -7.16 -6.28
C ASP A 388 27.38 -5.89 -6.31
N ARG A 389 27.28 -5.01 -5.30
CA ARG A 389 28.24 -3.90 -5.01
C ARG A 389 28.66 -3.01 -6.20
N VAL A 390 28.01 -3.08 -7.35
CA VAL A 390 28.24 -2.19 -8.48
C VAL A 390 27.76 -0.82 -8.06
N GLY A 391 28.63 0.16 -8.24
CA GLY A 391 28.32 1.56 -8.10
C GLY A 391 28.22 2.22 -9.46
N ILE A 392 27.60 3.39 -9.48
CA ILE A 392 27.65 4.31 -10.60
C ILE A 392 28.19 5.63 -10.09
N GLY A 393 28.84 6.40 -10.95
CA GLY A 393 29.22 7.73 -10.57
C GLY A 393 29.44 8.66 -11.74
N TYR A 394 29.38 9.94 -11.39
CA TYR A 394 29.47 11.06 -12.29
C TYR A 394 30.79 11.77 -12.06
N ILE A 395 31.54 11.95 -13.12
CA ILE A 395 32.81 12.68 -13.12
C ILE A 395 32.56 14.00 -13.84
N ILE A 396 32.88 15.12 -13.18
CA ILE A 396 32.73 16.47 -13.72
C ILE A 396 34.04 17.25 -13.58
N ASP A 397 34.30 18.21 -14.45
CA ASP A 397 35.44 19.12 -14.28
C ASP A 397 35.11 20.26 -13.30
N GLN A 398 36.15 20.96 -12.84
CA GLN A 398 36.02 22.09 -11.92
C GLN A 398 35.17 23.24 -12.49
N ALA A 399 35.15 23.42 -13.82
CA ALA A 399 34.34 24.45 -14.47
C ALA A 399 32.84 24.12 -14.42
N THR A 400 32.49 22.86 -14.66
CA THR A 400 31.12 22.34 -14.56
C THR A 400 30.65 22.35 -13.11
N TYR A 401 31.52 21.98 -12.17
CA TYR A 401 31.25 22.11 -10.74
C TYR A 401 30.91 23.54 -10.33
N GLU A 402 31.69 24.53 -10.78
CA GLU A 402 31.44 25.94 -10.46
C GLU A 402 30.11 26.43 -11.06
N LYS A 403 29.76 25.99 -12.29
CA LYS A 403 28.45 26.31 -12.88
C LYS A 403 27.28 25.71 -12.12
N MET A 404 27.39 24.47 -11.64
CA MET A 404 26.32 23.79 -10.90
C MET A 404 26.18 24.33 -9.47
N SER A 405 27.30 24.46 -8.77
CA SER A 405 27.30 24.78 -7.33
C SER A 405 27.35 26.28 -7.03
N GLY A 406 27.86 27.10 -7.94
CA GLY A 406 28.24 28.49 -7.69
C GLY A 406 29.49 28.66 -6.82
N GLU A 407 30.15 27.55 -6.43
CA GLU A 407 31.36 27.56 -5.61
C GLU A 407 32.60 27.31 -6.47
N THR A 408 33.63 28.14 -6.32
CA THR A 408 34.90 27.94 -7.04
C THR A 408 35.75 26.88 -6.33
N LEU A 409 36.12 25.83 -7.07
CA LEU A 409 37.05 24.80 -6.62
C LEU A 409 38.33 24.87 -7.46
N ARG A 410 39.50 24.82 -6.81
CA ARG A 410 40.80 24.83 -7.48
C ARG A 410 41.52 23.53 -7.22
N LEU A 411 41.50 22.62 -8.19
CA LEU A 411 42.17 21.32 -8.10
C LEU A 411 43.45 21.33 -8.94
N ALA A 412 44.50 20.70 -8.45
CA ALA A 412 45.64 20.30 -9.26
C ALA A 412 45.31 19.04 -10.10
N GLN A 413 46.17 18.68 -11.07
CA GLN A 413 45.93 17.54 -11.97
C GLN A 413 45.83 16.19 -11.25
N ASP A 414 46.50 16.04 -10.12
CA ASP A 414 46.52 14.85 -9.25
C ASP A 414 45.53 14.95 -8.08
N GLN A 415 44.67 15.97 -8.07
CA GLN A 415 43.71 16.23 -7.01
C GLN A 415 42.26 16.06 -7.46
N ILE A 416 41.44 15.55 -6.54
CA ILE A 416 39.99 15.42 -6.74
C ILE A 416 39.20 16.01 -5.58
N ALA A 417 37.97 16.41 -5.86
CA ALA A 417 36.93 16.47 -4.84
C ALA A 417 35.94 15.31 -5.03
N ILE A 418 35.44 14.77 -3.94
CA ILE A 418 34.63 13.54 -4.00
C ILE A 418 33.43 13.59 -3.06
N TYR A 419 32.30 13.09 -3.55
CA TYR A 419 31.10 12.76 -2.78
C TYR A 419 30.86 11.25 -2.87
N ASN A 420 30.50 10.62 -1.76
CA ASN A 420 29.93 9.27 -1.76
C ASN A 420 28.76 9.21 -0.78
N LYS A 421 27.72 8.45 -1.15
CA LYS A 421 26.50 8.28 -0.36
C LYS A 421 26.71 7.52 0.96
N GLU A 422 27.56 6.51 0.97
CA GLU A 422 27.76 5.61 2.12
C GLU A 422 29.15 5.75 2.77
N ILE A 423 30.18 6.00 1.97
CA ILE A 423 31.58 5.99 2.38
C ILE A 423 32.03 7.41 2.72
N GLN A 424 32.57 7.56 3.93
CA GLN A 424 33.09 8.84 4.41
C GLN A 424 34.60 8.92 4.14
N TYR A 425 34.95 9.74 3.17
CA TYR A 425 36.32 10.04 2.79
C TYR A 425 36.94 11.13 3.68
N GLN A 426 38.27 11.23 3.69
CA GLN A 426 39.01 12.25 4.44
C GLN A 426 39.83 13.14 3.51
N LYS A 427 39.87 14.44 3.82
CA LYS A 427 40.74 15.39 3.13
C LYS A 427 42.21 15.02 3.33
N GLY A 428 42.97 15.02 2.24
CA GLY A 428 44.40 14.71 2.21
C GLY A 428 44.71 13.22 2.04
N GLN A 429 43.72 12.32 2.05
CA GLN A 429 43.94 10.91 1.76
C GLN A 429 44.22 10.69 0.27
N THR A 430 45.00 9.66 -0.06
CA THR A 430 45.20 9.20 -1.44
C THR A 430 44.20 8.09 -1.75
N LEU A 431 43.55 8.18 -2.91
CA LEU A 431 42.66 7.15 -3.45
C LEU A 431 43.23 6.61 -4.75
N THR A 432 43.22 5.29 -4.89
CA THR A 432 43.67 4.61 -6.11
C THR A 432 42.48 4.30 -7.02
N PHE A 433 42.59 4.72 -8.27
CA PHE A 433 41.63 4.51 -9.35
C PHE A 433 42.29 3.66 -10.45
N GLY A 434 42.23 2.34 -10.31
CA GLY A 434 43.01 1.43 -11.17
C GLY A 434 44.51 1.66 -10.99
N GLU A 435 45.18 2.19 -12.01
CA GLU A 435 46.61 2.53 -11.96
C GLU A 435 46.88 4.00 -11.55
N LYS A 436 45.85 4.84 -11.42
CA LYS A 436 45.99 6.26 -11.10
C LYS A 436 45.85 6.51 -9.60
N GLU A 437 46.78 7.27 -9.01
CA GLU A 437 46.68 7.73 -7.62
C GLU A 437 46.24 9.20 -7.59
N MET A 438 45.18 9.49 -6.85
CA MET A 438 44.59 10.83 -6.74
C MET A 438 44.48 11.26 -5.27
N GLN A 439 44.86 12.50 -4.96
CA GLN A 439 44.72 13.07 -3.62
C GLN A 439 43.34 13.73 -3.45
N VAL A 440 42.64 13.40 -2.37
CA VAL A 440 41.36 14.05 -2.02
C VAL A 440 41.61 15.44 -1.46
N ALA A 441 41.45 16.48 -2.28
CA ALA A 441 41.59 17.87 -1.87
C ALA A 441 40.38 18.36 -1.06
N GLN A 442 39.18 17.85 -1.37
CA GLN A 442 37.95 18.20 -0.67
C GLN A 442 36.95 17.03 -0.69
N VAL A 443 36.26 16.83 0.44
CA VAL A 443 35.11 15.93 0.51
C VAL A 443 33.86 16.79 0.39
N LEU A 444 33.04 16.52 -0.62
CA LEU A 444 31.84 17.29 -0.90
C LEU A 444 30.75 16.92 0.12
N PRO A 445 30.07 17.90 0.73
CA PRO A 445 29.07 17.63 1.77
C PRO A 445 27.74 17.11 1.21
N LYS A 446 27.50 17.27 -0.10
CA LYS A 446 26.27 16.88 -0.78
C LYS A 446 26.57 16.43 -2.21
N ASN A 447 25.64 15.68 -2.80
CA ASN A 447 25.66 15.43 -4.23
C ASN A 447 25.35 16.73 -4.98
N VAL A 448 26.32 17.22 -5.75
CA VAL A 448 26.21 18.46 -6.54
C VAL A 448 25.55 18.27 -7.91
N THR A 449 25.38 17.04 -8.38
CA THR A 449 24.71 16.75 -9.66
C THR A 449 23.19 16.71 -9.54
N LEU A 450 22.66 16.53 -8.32
CA LEU A 450 21.21 16.53 -8.07
C LEU A 450 20.58 17.85 -8.47
N GLY A 451 19.54 17.78 -9.30
CA GLY A 451 18.86 18.96 -9.84
C GLY A 451 19.61 19.66 -10.96
N HIS A 452 20.71 19.08 -11.46
CA HIS A 452 21.49 19.61 -12.59
C HIS A 452 21.75 18.57 -13.69
N LEU A 453 21.90 17.30 -13.34
CA LEU A 453 21.98 16.18 -14.27
C LEU A 453 20.85 15.17 -14.00
N PRO A 454 20.37 14.43 -15.01
CA PRO A 454 19.37 13.39 -14.83
C PRO A 454 19.86 12.30 -13.90
N ASP A 455 19.18 12.13 -12.77
CA ASP A 455 19.52 11.09 -11.79
C ASP A 455 18.53 9.93 -11.83
N ASN A 456 18.74 9.04 -12.80
CA ASN A 456 17.89 7.88 -13.03
C ASN A 456 18.31 6.63 -12.22
N VAL A 457 19.39 6.74 -11.45
CA VAL A 457 20.17 5.56 -11.01
C VAL A 457 20.63 5.63 -9.55
N SER A 458 20.78 6.81 -8.92
CA SER A 458 21.34 6.93 -7.55
C SER A 458 20.56 6.23 -6.44
N PHE A 459 19.31 5.90 -6.69
CA PHE A 459 18.40 5.21 -5.77
C PHE A 459 18.37 3.69 -6.00
N VAL A 460 18.80 3.22 -7.18
CA VAL A 460 18.91 1.79 -7.50
C VAL A 460 20.27 1.25 -7.05
N PHE A 461 21.35 2.00 -7.31
CA PHE A 461 22.71 1.58 -6.94
C PHE A 461 23.00 1.87 -5.46
N SER A 462 23.67 0.91 -4.81
CA SER A 462 24.10 1.02 -3.41
C SER A 462 25.26 2.01 -3.23
N GLN A 463 26.16 2.07 -4.21
CA GLN A 463 27.29 2.99 -4.26
C GLN A 463 27.04 4.07 -5.32
N TYR A 464 27.09 5.33 -4.91
CA TYR A 464 26.94 6.47 -5.80
C TYR A 464 28.07 7.47 -5.54
N LEU A 465 28.86 7.73 -6.58
CA LEU A 465 30.03 8.61 -6.52
C LEU A 465 29.82 9.86 -7.36
N VAL A 466 30.26 11.00 -6.84
CA VAL A 466 30.53 12.18 -7.67
C VAL A 466 31.98 12.57 -7.49
N ILE A 467 32.72 12.66 -8.58
CA ILE A 467 34.13 13.01 -8.59
C ILE A 467 34.29 14.29 -9.40
N VAL A 468 34.92 15.29 -8.79
CA VAL A 468 35.31 16.53 -9.47
C VAL A 468 36.80 16.44 -9.75
N VAL A 469 37.19 16.60 -11.00
CA VAL A 469 38.57 16.59 -11.49
C VAL A 469 38.98 17.96 -12.02
N HIS A 470 40.28 18.17 -12.19
CA HIS A 470 40.78 19.39 -12.85
C HIS A 470 40.27 19.50 -14.30
N ASP A 471 40.31 18.38 -15.03
CA ASP A 471 39.90 18.26 -16.43
C ASP A 471 39.36 16.84 -16.70
N LEU A 472 38.35 16.69 -17.56
CA LEU A 472 37.73 15.39 -17.87
C LEU A 472 38.68 14.40 -18.57
N ALA A 473 39.81 14.86 -19.11
CA ALA A 473 40.86 14.00 -19.65
C ALA A 473 41.47 13.05 -18.60
N VAL A 474 41.32 13.35 -17.30
CA VAL A 474 41.86 12.52 -16.21
C VAL A 474 41.32 11.08 -16.22
N PHE A 475 40.07 10.85 -16.64
CA PHE A 475 39.45 9.50 -16.68
C PHE A 475 38.88 9.11 -18.05
N GLU A 476 39.39 9.73 -19.11
CA GLU A 476 38.88 9.57 -20.48
C GLU A 476 38.80 8.13 -20.99
N ASP A 477 39.76 7.27 -20.63
CA ASP A 477 39.79 5.86 -21.08
C ASP A 477 38.92 4.92 -20.20
N SER A 478 38.35 5.42 -19.11
CA SER A 478 37.67 4.61 -18.09
C SER A 478 36.22 5.02 -17.83
N ALA A 479 35.73 6.06 -18.50
CA ALA A 479 34.39 6.59 -18.31
C ALA A 479 33.79 7.10 -19.62
N GLU A 480 32.49 6.86 -19.81
CA GLU A 480 31.74 7.31 -20.97
C GLU A 480 31.53 8.82 -20.92
N LYS A 481 31.90 9.51 -22.00
CA LYS A 481 31.69 10.96 -22.12
C LYS A 481 30.24 11.23 -22.47
N ASN A 482 29.65 12.22 -21.80
CA ASN A 482 28.29 12.66 -22.03
C ASN A 482 28.25 14.19 -22.11
N LEU A 483 27.30 14.71 -22.89
CA LEU A 483 26.99 16.12 -22.97
C LEU A 483 25.52 16.34 -22.66
N TYR A 484 25.24 16.85 -21.47
CA TYR A 484 23.90 17.23 -21.07
C TYR A 484 23.60 18.67 -21.48
N MET A 485 22.44 18.87 -22.09
CA MET A 485 21.89 20.19 -22.41
C MET A 485 20.47 20.30 -21.88
N GLY A 486 20.26 21.24 -20.97
CA GLY A 486 18.96 21.52 -20.36
C GLY A 486 18.40 22.84 -20.85
N TYR A 487 17.11 22.88 -21.11
CA TYR A 487 16.38 24.03 -21.64
C TYR A 487 15.16 24.33 -20.78
N GLU A 488 15.00 25.61 -20.40
CA GLU A 488 13.75 26.11 -19.80
C GLU A 488 12.95 26.85 -20.87
N THR A 489 11.63 26.71 -20.82
CA THR A 489 10.73 27.29 -21.83
C THR A 489 9.71 28.22 -21.19
N SER A 490 9.15 29.12 -22.00
CA SER A 490 8.02 29.96 -21.61
C SER A 490 6.66 29.27 -21.76
N LEU A 491 6.62 28.07 -22.35
CA LEU A 491 5.40 27.28 -22.51
C LEU A 491 4.83 26.83 -21.16
N SER A 492 3.51 26.85 -21.03
CA SER A 492 2.82 26.27 -19.88
C SER A 492 3.00 24.75 -19.79
N GLU A 493 2.84 24.15 -18.60
CA GLU A 493 2.97 22.69 -18.43
C GLU A 493 2.06 21.89 -19.37
N GLU A 494 0.83 22.37 -19.61
CA GLU A 494 -0.10 21.76 -20.57
C GLU A 494 0.42 21.81 -22.02
N GLU A 495 0.94 22.95 -22.46
CA GLU A 495 1.54 23.11 -23.79
C GLU A 495 2.79 22.22 -23.93
N GLN A 496 3.60 22.13 -22.88
CA GLN A 496 4.78 21.26 -22.86
C GLN A 496 4.40 19.77 -23.04
N VAL A 497 3.34 19.32 -22.35
CA VAL A 497 2.80 17.96 -22.47
C VAL A 497 2.24 17.70 -23.87
N GLU A 498 1.58 18.69 -24.48
CA GLU A 498 1.06 18.57 -25.84
C GLU A 498 2.18 18.45 -26.87
N MET A 499 3.22 19.29 -26.72
CA MET A 499 4.41 19.32 -27.58
C MET A 499 5.31 18.10 -27.40
N THR A 500 5.13 17.29 -26.36
CA THR A 500 6.00 16.13 -26.09
C THR A 500 6.02 15.13 -27.25
N GLU A 501 4.86 14.88 -27.89
CA GLU A 501 4.82 14.01 -29.08
C GLU A 501 5.53 14.66 -30.26
N THR A 502 5.36 15.96 -30.49
CA THR A 502 6.10 16.68 -31.53
C THR A 502 7.59 16.60 -31.27
N PHE A 503 8.04 16.86 -30.05
CA PHE A 503 9.46 16.80 -29.67
C PHE A 503 10.03 15.37 -29.72
N MET A 504 9.23 14.34 -29.40
CA MET A 504 9.61 12.95 -29.60
C MET A 504 9.69 12.59 -31.08
N TYR A 505 8.67 12.93 -31.87
CA TYR A 505 8.47 12.43 -33.23
C TYR A 505 9.03 13.31 -34.35
N SER A 506 9.31 14.59 -34.10
CA SER A 506 9.90 15.50 -35.07
C SER A 506 11.28 15.04 -35.56
N ASN A 507 11.95 14.14 -34.82
CA ASN A 507 13.32 13.69 -35.15
C ASN A 507 13.51 12.20 -35.47
N PHE A 508 12.44 11.44 -35.77
CA PHE A 508 12.61 10.02 -36.11
C PHE A 508 13.05 9.75 -37.56
N GLU A 509 13.05 10.74 -38.45
CA GLU A 509 13.47 10.58 -39.86
C GLU A 509 14.82 11.21 -40.22
N SER A 510 15.52 11.88 -39.30
CA SER A 510 16.82 12.47 -39.62
C SER A 510 17.95 11.42 -39.56
N GLU A 511 18.91 11.50 -40.51
CA GLU A 511 20.15 10.70 -40.53
C GLU A 511 20.96 10.79 -39.21
N LEU A 512 20.64 11.74 -38.34
CA LEU A 512 21.31 12.02 -37.06
C LEU A 512 21.13 10.89 -36.03
N TRP A 513 19.95 10.25 -35.95
CA TRP A 513 19.69 9.20 -34.96
C TRP A 513 20.24 7.84 -35.40
N THR A 514 20.15 7.55 -36.70
CA THR A 514 20.59 6.27 -37.28
C THR A 514 22.10 6.19 -37.46
N SER A 515 22.80 7.32 -37.58
CA SER A 515 24.26 7.37 -37.69
C SER A 515 24.99 7.33 -36.34
N HIS A 516 24.30 7.53 -35.21
CA HIS A 516 24.90 7.62 -33.87
C HIS A 516 24.30 6.61 -32.89
N LEU A 517 24.13 5.39 -33.40
CA LEU A 517 24.00 4.22 -32.56
C LEU A 517 25.36 3.93 -31.91
N ASP A 518 25.36 3.61 -30.63
CA ASP A 518 26.54 3.09 -29.93
C ASP A 518 26.98 1.72 -30.53
N ALA A 519 28.10 1.18 -30.04
CA ALA A 519 28.62 -0.10 -30.51
C ALA A 519 27.64 -1.28 -30.35
N ASN A 520 26.59 -1.11 -29.53
CA ASN A 520 25.54 -2.08 -29.23
C ASN A 520 24.21 -1.78 -29.93
N ASN A 521 24.21 -0.87 -30.90
CA ASN A 521 23.03 -0.47 -31.68
C ASN A 521 21.95 0.28 -30.86
N TYR A 522 22.29 0.86 -29.71
CA TYR A 522 21.41 1.74 -28.92
C TYR A 522 21.62 3.21 -29.28
N PRO A 523 20.56 4.04 -29.24
CA PRO A 523 20.72 5.46 -29.45
C PRO A 523 21.61 6.08 -28.37
N SER A 524 22.65 6.78 -28.79
CA SER A 524 23.52 7.54 -27.88
C SER A 524 22.88 8.82 -27.34
N ILE A 525 21.64 9.14 -27.72
CA ILE A 525 20.94 10.35 -27.32
C ILE A 525 19.70 9.97 -26.49
N SER A 526 19.50 10.68 -25.39
CA SER A 526 18.36 10.58 -24.50
C SER A 526 17.65 11.92 -24.43
N LEU A 527 16.33 11.90 -24.63
CA LEU A 527 15.46 13.06 -24.52
C LEU A 527 14.65 12.96 -23.22
N SER A 528 14.52 14.06 -22.49
CA SER A 528 13.69 14.11 -21.28
C SER A 528 12.83 15.37 -21.25
N TYR A 529 11.66 15.25 -20.62
CA TYR A 529 10.61 16.27 -20.63
C TYR A 529 9.90 16.28 -19.28
N ARG A 530 10.17 17.32 -18.47
CA ARG A 530 9.76 17.38 -17.06
C ARG A 530 8.24 17.38 -16.90
N ALA A 531 7.53 18.23 -17.63
CA ALA A 531 6.07 18.34 -17.52
C ALA A 531 5.36 17.01 -17.84
N TYR A 532 5.78 16.30 -18.89
CA TYR A 532 5.26 14.98 -19.23
C TYR A 532 5.60 13.92 -18.16
N ALA A 533 6.85 13.90 -17.69
CA ALA A 533 7.27 12.99 -16.62
C ALA A 533 6.47 13.22 -15.33
N MET A 534 6.25 14.47 -14.93
CA MET A 534 5.41 14.83 -13.79
C MET A 534 3.95 14.42 -14.00
N ARG A 535 3.38 14.68 -15.18
CA ARG A 535 2.02 14.26 -15.53
C ARG A 535 1.87 12.74 -15.45
N SER A 536 2.78 11.99 -16.06
CA SER A 536 2.84 10.53 -16.02
C SER A 536 2.93 10.00 -14.59
N PHE A 537 3.85 10.56 -13.81
CA PHE A 537 4.04 10.17 -12.42
C PHE A 537 2.79 10.44 -11.58
N PHE A 538 2.22 11.65 -11.59
CA PHE A 538 1.03 11.93 -10.77
C PHE A 538 -0.21 11.21 -11.26
N SER A 539 -0.32 10.93 -12.56
CA SER A 539 -1.36 10.08 -13.10
C SER A 539 -1.30 8.66 -12.49
N PHE A 540 -0.11 8.07 -12.45
CA PHE A 540 0.14 6.77 -11.81
C PHE A 540 0.02 6.81 -10.27
N ALA A 541 0.78 7.69 -9.62
CA ALA A 541 0.83 7.83 -8.16
C ALA A 541 -0.52 8.28 -7.58
N GLY A 542 -1.19 9.23 -8.25
CA GLY A 542 -2.50 9.74 -7.87
C GLY A 542 -3.59 8.68 -8.02
N SER A 543 -3.57 7.88 -9.09
CA SER A 543 -4.50 6.74 -9.22
C SER A 543 -4.23 5.66 -8.17
N LEU A 544 -2.98 5.29 -7.89
CA LEU A 544 -2.65 4.35 -6.79
C LEU A 544 -3.09 4.88 -5.42
N PHE A 545 -2.84 6.15 -5.12
CA PHE A 545 -3.27 6.77 -3.88
C PHE A 545 -4.79 6.77 -3.75
N PHE A 546 -5.50 7.13 -4.82
CA PHE A 546 -6.95 7.11 -4.86
C PHE A 546 -7.52 5.71 -4.60
N ILE A 547 -6.95 4.68 -5.24
CA ILE A 547 -7.31 3.28 -5.00
C ILE A 547 -7.05 2.91 -3.54
N GLY A 548 -5.87 3.26 -3.03
CA GLY A 548 -5.48 2.98 -1.66
C GLY A 548 -6.41 3.64 -0.64
N LEU A 549 -6.84 4.88 -0.90
CA LEU A 549 -7.77 5.62 -0.05
C LEU A 549 -9.15 4.96 0.01
N LEU A 550 -9.72 4.57 -1.14
CA LEU A 550 -11.02 3.90 -1.16
C LEU A 550 -10.98 2.49 -0.57
N LEU A 551 -9.90 1.74 -0.82
CA LEU A 551 -9.73 0.41 -0.24
C LEU A 551 -9.57 0.51 1.29
N SER A 552 -8.83 1.52 1.76
CA SER A 552 -8.74 1.86 3.18
C SER A 552 -10.10 2.22 3.76
N LEU A 553 -10.98 2.92 3.05
CA LEU A 553 -12.35 3.17 3.49
C LEU A 553 -13.16 1.87 3.68
N ILE A 554 -13.02 0.90 2.75
CA ILE A 554 -13.64 -0.42 2.88
C ILE A 554 -13.11 -1.15 4.10
N PHE A 555 -11.79 -1.21 4.28
CA PHE A 555 -11.17 -1.88 5.43
C PHE A 555 -11.53 -1.21 6.76
N LEU A 556 -11.65 0.11 6.79
CA LEU A 556 -12.10 0.84 7.97
C LEU A 556 -13.56 0.48 8.31
N MET A 557 -14.46 0.54 7.32
CA MET A 557 -15.87 0.16 7.50
C MET A 557 -15.98 -1.30 7.98
N ALA A 558 -15.13 -2.16 7.43
CA ALA A 558 -15.03 -3.55 7.82
C ALA A 558 -14.63 -3.73 9.29
N VAL A 559 -13.60 -3.03 9.73
CA VAL A 559 -13.18 -3.03 11.14
C VAL A 559 -14.32 -2.56 12.04
N VAL A 560 -14.99 -1.46 11.68
CA VAL A 560 -16.13 -0.93 12.45
C VAL A 560 -17.24 -1.97 12.56
N LEU A 561 -17.60 -2.61 11.45
CA LEU A 561 -18.66 -3.63 11.41
C LEU A 561 -18.32 -4.84 12.29
N VAL A 562 -17.10 -5.37 12.14
CA VAL A 562 -16.60 -6.52 12.91
C VAL A 562 -16.62 -6.19 14.41
N ILE A 563 -16.13 -5.01 14.79
CA ILE A 563 -16.16 -4.55 16.19
C ILE A 563 -17.60 -4.44 16.69
N TYR A 564 -18.47 -3.76 15.96
CA TYR A 564 -19.86 -3.56 16.36
C TYR A 564 -20.57 -4.89 16.61
N PHE A 565 -20.47 -5.81 15.65
CA PHE A 565 -21.09 -7.14 15.74
C PHE A 565 -20.53 -7.96 16.88
N LYS A 566 -19.21 -7.94 17.06
CA LYS A 566 -18.55 -8.59 18.17
C LYS A 566 -19.05 -8.03 19.51
N GLN A 567 -19.11 -6.71 19.67
CA GLN A 567 -19.53 -6.08 20.92
C GLN A 567 -20.99 -6.38 21.26
N ILE A 568 -21.90 -6.40 20.27
CA ILE A 568 -23.28 -6.82 20.51
C ILE A 568 -23.35 -8.28 20.93
N SER A 569 -22.63 -9.17 20.23
CA SER A 569 -22.64 -10.59 20.53
C SER A 569 -22.10 -10.88 21.93
N GLU A 570 -21.01 -10.23 22.32
CA GLU A 570 -20.41 -10.33 23.66
C GLU A 570 -21.31 -9.70 24.73
N GLY A 571 -21.90 -8.53 24.49
CA GLY A 571 -22.77 -7.86 25.47
C GLY A 571 -23.96 -8.73 25.91
N TYR A 572 -24.64 -9.36 24.95
CA TYR A 572 -25.77 -10.26 25.26
C TYR A 572 -25.34 -11.54 25.98
N GLU A 573 -24.10 -11.98 25.79
CA GLU A 573 -23.57 -13.19 26.41
C GLU A 573 -23.05 -12.95 27.82
N ASP A 574 -22.40 -11.81 28.00
CA ASP A 574 -21.83 -11.41 29.27
C ASP A 574 -22.92 -10.98 30.26
N ARG A 575 -24.04 -10.41 29.78
CA ARG A 575 -25.18 -10.05 30.64
C ARG A 575 -25.63 -11.22 31.52
N ASP A 576 -25.89 -12.39 30.91
CA ASP A 576 -26.32 -13.60 31.64
C ASP A 576 -25.30 -13.99 32.72
N ARG A 577 -24.00 -13.83 32.42
CA ARG A 577 -22.90 -14.19 33.30
C ARG A 577 -22.71 -13.20 34.45
N PHE A 578 -22.83 -11.90 34.17
CA PHE A 578 -22.76 -10.85 35.19
C PHE A 578 -23.93 -10.92 36.17
N VAL A 579 -25.14 -11.25 35.69
CA VAL A 579 -26.29 -11.52 36.57
C VAL A 579 -25.99 -12.67 37.54
N ILE A 580 -25.35 -13.76 37.08
CA ILE A 580 -24.94 -14.87 37.95
C ILE A 580 -23.88 -14.41 38.95
N MET A 581 -22.85 -13.69 38.52
CA MET A 581 -21.78 -13.22 39.43
C MET A 581 -22.31 -12.27 40.51
N THR A 582 -23.26 -11.39 40.16
CA THR A 582 -23.92 -10.48 41.13
C THR A 582 -24.69 -11.29 42.18
N LYS A 583 -25.41 -12.35 41.77
CA LYS A 583 -26.11 -13.26 42.70
C LYS A 583 -25.17 -14.04 43.63
N VAL A 584 -23.91 -14.24 43.24
CA VAL A 584 -22.87 -14.92 44.02
C VAL A 584 -22.13 -13.95 44.97
N GLY A 585 -22.44 -12.65 44.91
CA GLY A 585 -21.90 -11.63 45.83
C GLY A 585 -20.84 -10.71 45.22
N LEU A 586 -20.72 -10.66 43.88
CA LEU A 586 -19.85 -9.67 43.24
C LEU A 586 -20.49 -8.27 43.31
N ASP A 587 -19.76 -7.32 43.89
CA ASP A 587 -20.22 -5.93 43.99
C ASP A 587 -20.26 -5.21 42.62
N GLU A 588 -21.09 -4.17 42.49
CA GLU A 588 -21.27 -3.43 41.24
C GLU A 588 -19.98 -2.73 40.79
N ASP A 589 -19.18 -2.21 41.71
CA ASP A 589 -17.93 -1.51 41.37
C ASP A 589 -16.88 -2.51 40.87
N GLN A 590 -16.78 -3.67 41.51
CA GLN A 590 -15.93 -4.77 41.07
C GLN A 590 -16.36 -5.29 39.68
N THR A 591 -17.67 -5.34 39.43
CA THR A 591 -18.24 -5.68 38.13
C THR A 591 -17.82 -4.69 37.04
N ARG A 592 -17.96 -3.39 37.29
CA ARG A 592 -17.59 -2.33 36.34
C ARG A 592 -16.08 -2.30 36.06
N GLN A 593 -15.25 -2.47 37.08
CA GLN A 593 -13.79 -2.49 36.94
C GLN A 593 -13.33 -3.69 36.09
N SER A 594 -13.92 -4.87 36.34
CA SER A 594 -13.67 -6.10 35.56
C SER A 594 -14.10 -5.94 34.09
N ILE A 595 -15.29 -5.38 33.84
CA ILE A 595 -15.76 -5.10 32.47
C ILE A 595 -14.80 -4.17 31.74
N ARG A 596 -14.37 -3.08 32.40
CA ARG A 596 -13.46 -2.10 31.80
C ARG A 596 -12.12 -2.72 31.43
N LYS A 597 -11.47 -3.46 32.34
CA LYS A 597 -10.19 -4.13 32.05
C LYS A 597 -10.33 -5.11 30.87
N GLN A 598 -11.40 -5.89 30.82
CA GLN A 598 -11.64 -6.83 29.72
C GLN A 598 -11.83 -6.13 28.38
N LEU A 599 -12.68 -5.10 28.34
CA LEU A 599 -12.93 -4.35 27.11
C LEU A 599 -11.66 -3.66 26.59
N LEU A 600 -10.84 -3.08 27.49
CA LEU A 600 -9.57 -2.47 27.10
C LEU A 600 -8.63 -3.51 26.48
N THR A 601 -8.37 -4.64 27.14
CA THR A 601 -7.45 -5.66 26.62
C THR A 601 -7.92 -6.21 25.26
N VAL A 602 -9.21 -6.50 25.13
CA VAL A 602 -9.78 -7.09 23.91
C VAL A 602 -9.81 -6.09 22.75
N PHE A 603 -9.83 -4.78 23.02
CA PHE A 603 -9.88 -3.76 22.00
C PHE A 603 -8.49 -3.28 21.57
N PHE A 604 -7.56 -3.11 22.51
CA PHE A 604 -6.22 -2.62 22.20
C PHE A 604 -5.28 -3.70 21.64
N LEU A 605 -5.50 -4.98 21.97
CA LEU A 605 -4.64 -6.05 21.49
C LEU A 605 -4.57 -6.15 19.94
N PRO A 606 -5.69 -6.08 19.19
CA PRO A 606 -5.64 -6.06 17.72
C PRO A 606 -4.87 -4.89 17.12
N ILE A 607 -5.11 -3.67 17.60
CA ILE A 607 -4.46 -2.47 17.04
C ILE A 607 -2.96 -2.44 17.37
N LEU A 608 -2.57 -2.85 18.58
CA LEU A 608 -1.16 -2.99 18.94
C LEU A 608 -0.46 -3.98 18.02
N LEU A 609 -1.08 -5.13 17.76
CA LEU A 609 -0.49 -6.13 16.89
C LEU A 609 -0.45 -5.66 15.42
N ALA A 610 -1.44 -4.89 14.96
CA ALA A 610 -1.41 -4.28 13.63
C ALA A 610 -0.25 -3.27 13.47
N PHE A 611 0.04 -2.47 14.50
CA PHE A 611 1.22 -1.61 14.51
C PHE A 611 2.53 -2.40 14.54
N VAL A 612 2.58 -3.53 15.25
CA VAL A 612 3.73 -4.44 15.20
C VAL A 612 3.91 -5.00 13.79
N HIS A 613 2.84 -5.47 13.14
CA HIS A 613 2.90 -5.94 11.74
C HIS A 613 3.44 -4.85 10.81
N LEU A 614 2.94 -3.62 10.91
CA LEU A 614 3.43 -2.50 10.10
C LEU A 614 4.90 -2.18 10.41
N ALA A 615 5.30 -2.18 11.69
CA ALA A 615 6.68 -1.90 12.08
C ALA A 615 7.67 -2.92 11.47
N PHE A 616 7.34 -4.21 11.49
CA PHE A 616 8.14 -5.24 10.83
C PHE A 616 8.06 -5.17 9.30
N ALA A 617 6.92 -4.76 8.74
CA ALA A 617 6.78 -4.56 7.30
C ALA A 617 7.45 -3.26 6.80
N TYR A 618 7.76 -2.30 7.68
CA TYR A 618 8.20 -0.96 7.30
C TYR A 618 9.47 -0.98 6.45
N LYS A 619 10.46 -1.81 6.78
CA LYS A 619 11.70 -1.92 5.99
C LYS A 619 11.40 -2.39 4.56
N MET A 620 10.67 -3.48 4.42
CA MET A 620 10.26 -4.00 3.10
C MET A 620 9.37 -3.01 2.33
N LEU A 621 8.43 -2.34 3.02
CA LEU A 621 7.61 -1.30 2.42
C LEU A 621 8.47 -0.13 1.93
N SER A 622 9.45 0.30 2.72
CA SER A 622 10.41 1.34 2.34
C SER A 622 11.20 0.93 1.10
N SER A 623 11.67 -0.32 1.02
CA SER A 623 12.35 -0.84 -0.17
C SER A 623 11.44 -0.84 -1.42
N ILE A 624 10.17 -1.22 -1.29
CA ILE A 624 9.20 -1.13 -2.41
C ILE A 624 9.00 0.33 -2.82
N LEU A 625 8.83 1.23 -1.85
CA LEU A 625 8.62 2.65 -2.12
C LEU A 625 9.85 3.28 -2.81
N LEU A 626 11.06 2.88 -2.41
CA LEU A 626 12.31 3.30 -3.06
C LEU A 626 12.37 2.86 -4.53
N SER A 627 11.87 1.65 -4.89
CA SER A 627 11.81 1.22 -6.30
C SER A 627 10.89 2.05 -7.18
N ILE A 628 9.96 2.81 -6.57
CA ILE A 628 9.00 3.67 -7.26
C ILE A 628 9.44 5.15 -7.18
N GLY A 629 10.65 5.42 -6.65
CA GLY A 629 11.24 6.76 -6.57
C GLY A 629 10.93 7.53 -5.28
N VAL A 630 10.36 6.90 -4.25
CA VAL A 630 10.17 7.57 -2.95
C VAL A 630 11.47 7.48 -2.14
N VAL A 631 12.30 8.51 -2.23
CA VAL A 631 13.67 8.50 -1.67
C VAL A 631 13.79 9.18 -0.29
N ASN A 632 12.84 10.04 0.08
CA ASN A 632 12.91 10.79 1.33
C ASN A 632 12.42 9.95 2.53
N ALA A 633 13.36 9.24 3.18
CA ALA A 633 13.06 8.36 4.31
C ALA A 633 12.45 9.11 5.52
N GLY A 634 12.84 10.36 5.75
CA GLY A 634 12.32 11.17 6.84
C GLY A 634 10.84 11.54 6.64
N LEU A 635 10.51 12.04 5.44
CA LEU A 635 9.13 12.31 5.03
C LEU A 635 8.30 11.03 5.10
N MET A 636 8.84 9.90 4.63
CA MET A 636 8.14 8.63 4.66
C MET A 636 7.78 8.17 6.07
N LEU A 637 8.70 8.34 7.02
CA LEU A 637 8.44 8.03 8.43
C LEU A 637 7.38 8.97 9.01
N GLN A 638 7.42 10.26 8.70
CA GLN A 638 6.43 11.24 9.15
C GLN A 638 5.03 10.90 8.63
N VAL A 639 4.90 10.59 7.34
CA VAL A 639 3.64 10.16 6.73
C VAL A 639 3.11 8.89 7.40
N THR A 640 3.99 7.90 7.62
CA THR A 640 3.65 6.65 8.30
C THR A 640 3.14 6.90 9.72
N ALA A 641 3.85 7.71 10.49
CA ALA A 641 3.46 8.07 11.86
C ALA A 641 2.13 8.85 11.89
N GLY A 642 1.93 9.77 10.94
CA GLY A 642 0.69 10.54 10.80
C GLY A 642 -0.52 9.64 10.53
N ILE A 643 -0.39 8.66 9.63
CA ILE A 643 -1.45 7.70 9.33
C ILE A 643 -1.74 6.80 10.54
N CYS A 644 -0.70 6.30 11.23
CA CYS A 644 -0.89 5.53 12.46
C CYS A 644 -1.63 6.35 13.54
N GLY A 645 -1.28 7.62 13.71
CA GLY A 645 -1.95 8.53 14.64
C GLY A 645 -3.42 8.78 14.27
N GLY A 646 -3.69 9.10 13.01
CA GLY A 646 -5.05 9.29 12.49
C GLY A 646 -5.91 8.02 12.63
N TYR A 647 -5.35 6.86 12.30
CA TYR A 647 -6.03 5.58 12.45
C TYR A 647 -6.32 5.25 13.93
N LEU A 648 -5.36 5.49 14.83
CA LEU A 648 -5.56 5.31 16.26
C LEU A 648 -6.71 6.17 16.78
N LEU A 649 -6.79 7.44 16.38
CA LEU A 649 -7.88 8.34 16.75
C LEU A 649 -9.25 7.80 16.27
N LEU A 650 -9.34 7.39 15.00
CA LEU A 650 -10.57 6.77 14.47
C LEU A 650 -10.94 5.50 15.24
N TYR A 651 -9.96 4.64 15.54
CA TYR A 651 -10.16 3.41 16.29
C TYR A 651 -10.65 3.68 17.72
N LEU A 652 -10.15 4.73 18.38
CA LEU A 652 -10.63 5.18 19.69
C LEU A 652 -12.04 5.78 19.66
N VAL A 653 -12.43 6.45 18.57
CA VAL A 653 -13.82 6.91 18.39
C VAL A 653 -14.76 5.70 18.29
N VAL A 654 -14.38 4.70 17.49
CA VAL A 654 -15.14 3.44 17.36
C VAL A 654 -15.22 2.70 18.69
N TYR A 655 -14.14 2.68 19.46
CA TYR A 655 -14.13 2.15 20.84
C TYR A 655 -15.20 2.81 21.70
N ALA A 656 -15.22 4.14 21.71
CA ALA A 656 -16.11 4.92 22.56
C ALA A 656 -17.58 4.66 22.19
N ILE A 657 -17.91 4.65 20.90
CA ILE A 657 -19.26 4.38 20.40
C ILE A 657 -19.69 2.96 20.77
N THR A 658 -18.86 1.97 20.48
CA THR A 658 -19.24 0.55 20.64
C THR A 658 -19.27 0.11 22.10
N THR A 659 -18.41 0.69 22.95
CA THR A 659 -18.42 0.45 24.40
C THR A 659 -19.70 1.00 25.06
N ARG A 660 -20.25 2.13 24.58
CA ARG A 660 -21.55 2.62 25.06
C ARG A 660 -22.66 1.63 24.78
N SER A 661 -22.72 1.10 23.56
CA SER A 661 -23.68 0.05 23.18
C SER A 661 -23.53 -1.21 24.02
N TYR A 662 -22.29 -1.65 24.28
CA TYR A 662 -22.02 -2.82 25.13
C TYR A 662 -22.53 -2.60 26.56
N LYS A 663 -22.24 -1.44 27.16
CA LYS A 663 -22.69 -1.11 28.53
C LYS A 663 -24.22 -1.09 28.63
N GLN A 664 -24.91 -0.53 27.64
CA GLN A 664 -26.39 -0.52 27.58
C GLN A 664 -27.03 -1.91 27.49
N ILE A 665 -26.30 -2.92 27.01
CA ILE A 665 -26.82 -4.30 26.95
C ILE A 665 -26.65 -5.01 28.29
N ILE A 666 -25.61 -4.65 29.05
CA ILE A 666 -25.30 -5.29 30.35
C ILE A 666 -26.08 -4.68 31.50
N SER A 667 -26.23 -3.35 31.52
CA SER A 667 -27.17 -2.67 32.42
C SER A 667 -28.60 -3.11 32.11
#